data_AF-A0A0J1FQR4-F1
#
_entry.id   AF-A0A0J1FQR4-F1
#
_cell.length_a   1.000
_cell.length_b   1.000
_cell.length_c   1.000
_cell.angle_alpha   90.00
_cell.angle_beta   90.00
_cell.angle_gamma   90.00
#
_symmetry.space_group_name_H-M   'P 1'
#
loop_
_entity.id
_entity.type
_entity.pdbx_description
1 polymer ?
#
loop_
_entity_poly.entity_id
_entity_poly.type
_entity_poly.pdbx_seq_one_letter_code
_entity_poly.pdbx_strand_id
1 'polypeptide(L)'
;MIQNYKKAMAGVVTMAFLFQMYSFPVLAAEKTSASSTTAVSVGVTSPKITLEKALQIVKANFNIPSDLSNFTSNYSTNDERQSWSLHWNNPDKGGDFSAEVNAVNGDILSINYWKNDDPASSSGLPKVSKAEAQKICDSLLTRLLPERAKEIKQITNDQEVVPLNNYGPVTYTFHYRRLVNNVPFAGNGVDIQVSGSDGHIISYMLNWSDVNFPENKNAISEAQAKQAFASLPFFKLQYWMPTPYRVLTTGQKQDAKLVYQLSSPSAGAIDALTGEPLKLNPGDWIAQNSVDGGMGDKAGSTSSAVHSSQSLTPQEQQEVDKTAKLIKQDEAIADVKRLLSIPDNLTLRSANLSTDWRNGNNSVWSFDWFTPNPETSEGKAQYLSARIDAATGELLSFNRGYQPAEKREPKLDHTAMQKIAEDFLKKVQPSRFSQVTFDADDNSDQAEKAVLLYNANNFTYHRIVNGIDFFNNVMTVTVEPTDGTIVNYDLNWSEPAFPDPTGTLSKDQAVQDFLNLRPMTLTYVRIYSNGIPGDVRLVYLPKAEDQSSQTSNVLDAKSGELLDFQGRPLDKGPKHYIFNDISGVEGEQEIAALGDAGLFTDYGNSFKPNDKMTLGSLLRAMYLSRYGVMGNTSLSDMDILTQAKEQGWLKENLQSGDYVSRELLCKLFLRYLQLNKFAEFKNIYQVNYQDAADISPDALGYVALATSTGIVNVKGQNFAPSEGVSRAEAAADLFRALTWRN
;
A
#
# COMPACT_ATOMS: atom_id res chain seq x y z
N MET A 1 -8.36 12.66 63.31
CA MET A 1 -9.32 13.65 63.83
C MET A 1 -10.65 13.40 63.13
N ILE A 2 -11.56 12.62 63.75
CA ILE A 2 -12.82 13.06 64.41
C ILE A 2 -13.90 13.44 63.36
N GLN A 3 -14.80 12.52 62.96
CA GLN A 3 -16.22 12.35 63.40
C GLN A 3 -17.20 13.38 62.76
N ASN A 4 -18.34 13.05 62.09
CA ASN A 4 -19.58 12.37 62.55
C ASN A 4 -20.54 12.05 61.35
N TYR A 5 -21.17 10.87 61.23
CA TYR A 5 -22.56 10.47 61.65
C TYR A 5 -23.71 11.36 61.11
N LYS A 6 -24.92 10.93 60.67
CA LYS A 6 -25.60 9.67 60.23
C LYS A 6 -27.10 10.03 59.99
N LYS A 7 -27.84 9.20 59.22
CA LYS A 7 -29.33 9.05 59.08
C LYS A 7 -30.05 10.06 58.16
N ALA A 8 -30.85 9.70 57.14
CA ALA A 8 -31.92 8.70 56.89
C ALA A 8 -33.36 9.22 57.17
N MET A 9 -34.16 9.48 56.12
CA MET A 9 -35.44 8.81 55.81
C MET A 9 -36.26 9.46 54.67
N ALA A 10 -36.80 8.57 53.84
CA ALA A 10 -37.98 8.56 52.98
C ALA A 10 -38.90 9.80 52.84
N GLY A 11 -39.30 10.05 51.58
CA GLY A 11 -40.50 10.80 51.20
C GLY A 11 -40.86 10.51 49.74
N VAL A 12 -41.90 9.72 49.52
CA VAL A 12 -42.52 9.45 48.21
C VAL A 12 -43.33 10.68 47.78
N VAL A 13 -43.07 11.23 46.59
CA VAL A 13 -44.05 12.06 45.86
C VAL A 13 -43.96 11.78 44.35
N THR A 14 -45.09 11.33 43.84
CA THR A 14 -45.47 11.12 42.43
C THR A 14 -45.73 12.47 41.73
N MET A 15 -45.23 12.68 40.51
CA MET A 15 -45.75 13.65 39.51
C MET A 15 -45.08 13.35 38.15
N ALA A 16 -45.74 12.66 37.22
CA ALA A 16 -46.65 13.21 36.20
C ALA A 16 -45.98 14.24 35.27
N PHE A 17 -45.33 13.78 34.20
CA PHE A 17 -44.96 14.63 33.06
C PHE A 17 -46.03 14.48 31.96
N LEU A 18 -46.79 15.57 31.79
CA LEU A 18 -47.71 15.80 30.67
C LEU A 18 -46.90 16.07 29.39
N PHE A 19 -47.03 15.19 28.40
CA PHE A 19 -46.68 15.49 27.01
C PHE A 19 -47.80 16.34 26.40
N GLN A 20 -47.48 17.58 26.02
CA GLN A 20 -48.37 18.40 25.21
C GLN A 20 -48.25 17.97 23.74
N MET A 21 -49.34 17.43 23.20
CA MET A 21 -49.54 17.23 21.77
C MET A 21 -49.90 18.56 21.11
N TYR A 22 -49.08 19.02 20.17
CA TYR A 22 -49.53 19.99 19.17
C TYR A 22 -50.28 19.25 18.06
N SER A 23 -51.57 19.57 17.92
CA SER A 23 -52.40 19.12 16.81
C SER A 23 -52.25 20.11 15.65
N PHE A 24 -51.76 19.66 14.50
CA PHE A 24 -51.87 20.42 13.25
C PHE A 24 -53.20 20.09 12.55
N PRO A 25 -53.86 21.06 11.89
CA PRO A 25 -55.15 20.83 11.25
C PRO A 25 -54.99 20.00 9.97
N VAL A 26 -55.92 19.08 9.80
CA VAL A 26 -56.17 18.29 8.58
C VAL A 26 -56.58 19.23 7.46
N LEU A 27 -55.81 19.27 6.37
CA LEU A 27 -56.25 19.80 5.07
C LEU A 27 -56.50 18.63 4.11
N ALA A 28 -57.63 18.71 3.43
CA ALA A 28 -58.21 17.68 2.59
C ALA A 28 -57.32 17.32 1.40
N ALA A 29 -57.26 16.02 1.11
CA ALA A 29 -56.57 15.43 -0.02
C ALA A 29 -57.35 15.65 -1.32
N GLU A 30 -56.66 16.17 -2.34
CA GLU A 30 -57.06 16.04 -3.74
C GLU A 30 -56.12 15.03 -4.41
N LYS A 31 -56.72 14.06 -5.12
CA LYS A 31 -56.07 12.86 -5.66
C LYS A 31 -55.15 13.19 -6.84
N THR A 32 -53.88 12.84 -6.73
CA THR A 32 -53.04 12.49 -7.89
C THR A 32 -52.14 11.30 -7.56
N SER A 33 -52.07 10.41 -8.54
CA SER A 33 -51.51 9.06 -8.53
C SER A 33 -50.02 9.01 -8.18
N ALA A 34 -49.67 8.33 -7.09
CA ALA A 34 -48.31 7.96 -6.75
C ALA A 34 -48.09 6.44 -6.94
N SER A 35 -47.10 6.11 -7.75
CA SER A 35 -46.50 4.77 -7.85
C SER A 35 -45.87 4.44 -6.50
N SER A 36 -46.25 3.30 -5.92
CA SER A 36 -45.81 2.85 -4.60
C SER A 36 -44.37 2.35 -4.63
N THR A 37 -43.40 3.19 -4.32
CA THR A 37 -42.12 2.76 -3.77
C THR A 37 -42.30 2.49 -2.28
N THR A 38 -42.45 1.22 -1.93
CA THR A 38 -42.31 0.74 -0.54
C THR A 38 -40.89 1.04 -0.07
N ALA A 39 -40.73 2.09 0.73
CA ALA A 39 -39.57 2.25 1.59
C ALA A 39 -39.59 1.10 2.62
N VAL A 40 -38.66 0.15 2.49
CA VAL A 40 -38.46 -0.89 3.49
C VAL A 40 -37.82 -0.22 4.70
N SER A 41 -38.60 0.00 5.76
CA SER A 41 -38.03 0.27 7.08
C SER A 41 -37.27 -0.97 7.52
N VAL A 42 -35.93 -0.90 7.59
CA VAL A 42 -35.14 -1.94 8.25
C VAL A 42 -35.43 -1.82 9.75
N GLY A 43 -36.39 -2.61 10.23
CA GLY A 43 -36.66 -2.73 11.65
C GLY A 43 -35.41 -3.28 12.34
N VAL A 44 -34.99 -2.65 13.44
CA VAL A 44 -33.98 -3.19 14.36
C VAL A 44 -34.59 -4.44 15.03
N THR A 45 -34.54 -5.57 14.33
CA THR A 45 -34.91 -6.87 14.87
C THR A 45 -33.83 -7.35 15.82
N SER A 46 -34.22 -7.95 16.95
CA SER A 46 -33.28 -8.63 17.85
C SER A 46 -32.44 -9.67 17.07
N PRO A 47 -31.14 -9.82 17.39
CA PRO A 47 -30.27 -10.71 16.65
C PRO A 47 -30.75 -12.16 16.73
N LYS A 48 -30.82 -12.87 15.60
CA LYS A 48 -31.26 -14.28 15.55
C LYS A 48 -30.27 -15.20 16.28
N ILE A 49 -28.98 -14.88 16.17
CA ILE A 49 -27.91 -15.53 16.90
C ILE A 49 -27.66 -14.72 18.18
N THR A 50 -27.90 -15.35 19.33
CA THR A 50 -27.60 -14.73 20.63
C THR A 50 -26.09 -14.68 20.88
N LEU A 51 -25.63 -13.79 21.77
CA LEU A 51 -24.23 -13.75 22.21
C LEU A 51 -23.75 -15.13 22.70
N GLU A 52 -24.56 -15.83 23.50
CA GLU A 52 -24.25 -17.19 23.96
C GLU A 52 -24.04 -18.15 22.79
N LYS A 53 -24.93 -18.10 21.79
CA LYS A 53 -24.80 -18.97 20.61
C LYS A 53 -23.58 -18.61 19.78
N ALA A 54 -23.27 -17.31 19.62
CA ALA A 54 -22.05 -16.85 18.94
C ALA A 54 -20.77 -17.36 19.65
N LEU A 55 -20.74 -17.31 20.99
CA LEU A 55 -19.64 -17.86 21.79
C LEU A 55 -19.49 -19.38 21.59
N GLN A 56 -20.61 -20.12 21.58
CA GLN A 56 -20.59 -21.56 21.32
C GLN A 56 -20.08 -21.87 19.91
N ILE A 57 -20.46 -21.09 18.90
CA ILE A 57 -20.01 -21.26 17.51
C ILE A 57 -18.48 -21.08 17.43
N VAL A 58 -17.93 -20.02 18.02
CA VAL A 58 -16.47 -19.78 17.99
C VAL A 58 -15.72 -20.89 18.73
N LYS A 59 -16.13 -21.23 19.96
CA LYS A 59 -15.47 -22.27 20.77
C LYS A 59 -15.56 -23.68 20.20
N ALA A 60 -16.58 -23.97 19.38
CA ALA A 60 -16.69 -25.25 18.67
C ALA A 60 -15.69 -25.37 17.52
N ASN A 61 -15.19 -24.24 16.98
CA ASN A 61 -14.33 -24.22 15.81
C ASN A 61 -12.88 -23.85 16.12
N PHE A 62 -12.66 -23.05 17.17
CA PHE A 62 -11.36 -22.52 17.56
C PHE A 62 -11.06 -22.78 19.03
N ASN A 63 -9.81 -23.16 19.31
CA ASN A 63 -9.31 -23.28 20.67
C ASN A 63 -8.85 -21.91 21.17
N ILE A 64 -9.58 -21.34 22.13
CA ILE A 64 -9.21 -20.08 22.79
C ILE A 64 -8.35 -20.43 24.01
N PRO A 65 -7.10 -19.96 24.10
CA PRO A 65 -6.24 -20.22 25.25
C PRO A 65 -6.88 -19.79 26.56
N SER A 66 -6.77 -20.63 27.60
CA SER A 66 -7.40 -20.38 28.90
C SER A 66 -6.80 -19.18 29.65
N ASP A 67 -5.60 -18.76 29.29
CA ASP A 67 -4.93 -17.60 29.87
C ASP A 67 -5.40 -16.27 29.25
N LEU A 68 -6.08 -16.26 28.09
CA LEU A 68 -6.81 -15.09 27.58
C LEU A 68 -8.15 -14.91 28.33
N SER A 69 -8.05 -14.54 29.60
CA SER A 69 -9.16 -14.58 30.55
C SER A 69 -10.05 -13.32 30.56
N ASN A 70 -9.55 -12.18 30.06
CA ASN A 70 -10.31 -10.94 30.02
C ASN A 70 -11.16 -10.88 28.75
N PHE A 71 -12.48 -11.00 28.90
CA PHE A 71 -13.43 -11.09 27.79
C PHE A 71 -14.31 -9.85 27.67
N THR A 72 -14.45 -9.34 26.45
CA THR A 72 -15.41 -8.29 26.09
C THR A 72 -16.19 -8.67 24.82
N SER A 73 -17.38 -8.10 24.68
CA SER A 73 -18.22 -8.31 23.51
C SER A 73 -18.96 -7.03 23.12
N ASN A 74 -19.18 -6.85 21.82
CA ASN A 74 -19.98 -5.77 21.26
C ASN A 74 -20.94 -6.30 20.20
N TYR A 75 -22.11 -5.67 20.05
CA TYR A 75 -23.04 -5.91 18.95
C TYR A 75 -23.07 -4.68 18.04
N SER A 76 -22.97 -4.90 16.73
CA SER A 76 -23.04 -3.82 15.74
C SER A 76 -24.05 -4.14 14.65
N THR A 77 -24.65 -3.08 14.12
CA THR A 77 -25.50 -3.11 12.93
C THR A 77 -25.03 -2.01 12.00
N ASN A 78 -24.55 -2.36 10.81
CA ASN A 78 -24.34 -1.43 9.69
C ASN A 78 -25.08 -1.95 8.46
N ASP A 79 -25.22 -1.13 7.41
CA ASP A 79 -26.24 -1.21 6.35
C ASP A 79 -26.55 -2.60 5.75
N GLU A 80 -25.61 -3.56 5.79
CA GLU A 80 -25.83 -4.97 5.40
C GLU A 80 -25.44 -6.02 6.46
N ARG A 81 -24.87 -5.64 7.60
CA ARG A 81 -24.25 -6.59 8.54
C ARG A 81 -24.71 -6.35 9.96
N GLN A 82 -25.24 -7.40 10.56
CA GLN A 82 -25.42 -7.49 12.01
C GLN A 82 -24.39 -8.50 12.52
N SER A 83 -23.57 -8.11 13.50
CA SER A 83 -22.54 -9.00 14.00
C SER A 83 -22.27 -8.84 15.49
N TRP A 84 -21.78 -9.93 16.08
CA TRP A 84 -21.16 -9.96 17.39
C TRP A 84 -19.65 -9.87 17.23
N SER A 85 -19.03 -8.86 17.80
CA SER A 85 -17.57 -8.79 18.00
C SER A 85 -17.23 -9.35 19.37
N LEU A 86 -16.34 -10.33 19.42
CA LEU A 86 -15.93 -11.04 20.62
C LEU A 86 -14.42 -10.87 20.78
N HIS A 87 -13.94 -10.52 21.97
CA HIS A 87 -12.52 -10.28 22.20
C HIS A 87 -12.08 -10.87 23.54
N TRP A 88 -10.96 -11.58 23.51
CA TRP A 88 -10.29 -12.15 24.67
C TRP A 88 -8.84 -11.67 24.68
N ASN A 89 -8.35 -11.22 25.82
CA ASN A 89 -6.93 -10.87 25.97
C ASN A 89 -6.39 -11.25 27.35
N ASN A 90 -5.07 -11.16 27.47
CA ASN A 90 -4.38 -11.24 28.76
C ASN A 90 -3.60 -9.92 28.99
N PRO A 91 -4.11 -9.02 29.85
CA PRO A 91 -3.43 -7.74 30.13
C PRO A 91 -2.04 -7.90 30.75
N ASP A 92 -1.78 -9.01 31.47
CA ASP A 92 -0.54 -9.22 32.22
C ASP A 92 0.57 -9.84 31.36
N LYS A 93 0.22 -10.80 30.49
CA LYS A 93 1.16 -11.55 29.65
C LYS A 93 1.17 -11.11 28.20
N GLY A 94 0.23 -10.27 27.77
CA GLY A 94 -0.02 -10.00 26.36
C GLY A 94 -0.71 -11.18 25.66
N GLY A 95 -1.00 -11.00 24.37
CA GLY A 95 -1.78 -11.92 23.55
C GLY A 95 -3.26 -11.52 23.46
N ASP A 96 -3.85 -11.75 22.30
CA ASP A 96 -5.26 -11.47 22.05
C ASP A 96 -5.87 -12.45 21.03
N PHE A 97 -7.15 -12.73 21.22
CA PHE A 97 -7.98 -13.46 20.28
C PHE A 97 -9.25 -12.65 20.05
N SER A 98 -9.59 -12.38 18.80
CA SER A 98 -10.84 -11.72 18.42
C SER A 98 -11.58 -12.53 17.36
N ALA A 99 -12.91 -12.46 17.42
CA ALA A 99 -13.80 -13.10 16.47
C ALA A 99 -14.98 -12.19 16.15
N GLU A 100 -15.41 -12.19 14.89
CA GLU A 100 -16.67 -11.57 14.47
C GLU A 100 -17.63 -12.66 13.96
N VAL A 101 -18.86 -12.69 14.48
CA VAL A 101 -19.89 -13.68 14.12
C VAL A 101 -21.13 -12.98 13.58
N ASN A 102 -21.62 -13.41 12.42
CA ASN A 102 -22.82 -12.86 11.81
C ASN A 102 -24.04 -13.20 12.69
N ALA A 103 -24.73 -12.15 13.14
CA ALA A 103 -25.83 -12.26 14.09
C ALA A 103 -27.14 -12.79 13.47
N VAL A 104 -27.18 -12.98 12.16
CA VAL A 104 -28.35 -13.50 11.42
C VAL A 104 -28.20 -14.99 11.11
N ASN A 105 -27.05 -15.41 10.58
CA ASN A 105 -26.84 -16.77 10.07
C ASN A 105 -25.80 -17.59 10.87
N GLY A 106 -25.01 -16.95 11.74
CA GLY A 106 -24.02 -17.62 12.58
C GLY A 106 -22.66 -17.85 11.93
N ASP A 107 -22.43 -17.33 10.71
CA ASP A 107 -21.12 -17.41 10.05
C ASP A 107 -20.06 -16.73 10.90
N ILE A 108 -18.91 -17.39 11.07
CA ILE A 108 -17.71 -16.72 11.57
C ILE A 108 -17.18 -15.89 10.40
N LEU A 109 -17.12 -14.59 10.59
CA LEU A 109 -16.77 -13.65 9.55
C LEU A 109 -15.31 -13.24 9.61
N SER A 110 -14.76 -13.11 10.82
CA SER A 110 -13.34 -12.88 11.00
C SER A 110 -12.82 -13.53 12.28
N ILE A 111 -11.55 -13.92 12.25
CA ILE A 111 -10.74 -14.30 13.40
C ILE A 111 -9.43 -13.55 13.30
N ASN A 112 -8.94 -13.03 14.42
CA ASN A 112 -7.54 -12.67 14.58
C ASN A 112 -7.03 -13.27 15.88
N TYR A 113 -5.86 -13.91 15.82
CA TYR A 113 -5.20 -14.49 16.96
C TYR A 113 -3.74 -14.09 16.96
N TRP A 114 -3.36 -13.27 17.94
CA TRP A 114 -1.99 -12.91 18.20
C TRP A 114 -1.52 -13.54 19.52
N LYS A 115 -0.38 -14.22 19.44
CA LYS A 115 0.34 -14.73 20.60
C LYS A 115 1.51 -13.81 20.93
N ASN A 116 1.67 -13.50 22.20
CA ASN A 116 2.89 -12.88 22.68
C ASN A 116 3.96 -13.97 22.90
N ASP A 117 4.48 -14.52 21.80
CA ASP A 117 5.53 -15.54 21.85
C ASP A 117 6.89 -14.87 22.14
N ASP A 118 7.75 -15.55 22.90
CA ASP A 118 9.13 -15.10 23.12
C ASP A 118 9.85 -15.11 21.76
N PRO A 119 10.44 -13.99 21.30
CA PRO A 119 11.19 -13.94 20.05
C PRO A 119 12.25 -15.06 19.95
N ALA A 120 12.85 -15.45 21.08
CA ALA A 120 13.82 -16.54 21.17
C ALA A 120 13.24 -17.94 20.94
N SER A 121 11.91 -18.10 20.99
CA SER A 121 11.19 -19.37 20.76
C SER A 121 10.61 -19.51 19.36
N SER A 122 10.60 -18.42 18.58
CA SER A 122 10.07 -18.34 17.22
C SER A 122 11.10 -18.67 16.12
N SER A 123 12.31 -19.03 16.54
CA SER A 123 13.47 -19.23 15.68
C SER A 123 13.65 -20.68 15.21
N GLY A 124 13.55 -20.88 13.90
CA GLY A 124 13.80 -22.17 13.27
C GLY A 124 13.07 -22.33 11.93
N LEU A 125 13.29 -23.47 11.27
CA LEU A 125 12.44 -23.86 10.15
C LEU A 125 10.97 -23.84 10.58
N PRO A 126 10.04 -23.44 9.69
CA PRO A 126 8.63 -23.63 9.96
C PRO A 126 8.39 -25.12 10.25
N LYS A 127 7.80 -25.43 11.41
CA LYS A 127 7.44 -26.80 11.80
C LYS A 127 6.27 -27.32 10.98
N VAL A 128 5.51 -26.41 10.38
CA VAL A 128 4.41 -26.68 9.46
C VAL A 128 4.84 -26.19 8.09
N SER A 129 4.88 -27.07 7.10
CA SER A 129 5.15 -26.69 5.71
C SER A 129 3.98 -25.90 5.09
N LYS A 130 4.22 -25.15 4.00
CA LYS A 130 3.16 -24.46 3.25
C LYS A 130 2.05 -25.45 2.80
N ALA A 131 2.43 -26.66 2.38
CA ALA A 131 1.49 -27.70 1.98
C ALA A 131 0.63 -28.23 3.14
N GLU A 132 1.20 -28.34 4.35
CA GLU A 132 0.43 -28.69 5.55
C GLU A 132 -0.47 -27.54 5.99
N ALA A 133 0.02 -26.30 5.97
CA ALA A 133 -0.76 -25.10 6.23
C ALA A 133 -1.95 -24.98 5.27
N GLN A 134 -1.77 -25.34 4.00
CA GLN A 134 -2.85 -25.39 3.04
C GLN A 134 -3.91 -26.45 3.40
N LYS A 135 -3.50 -27.64 3.83
CA LYS A 135 -4.44 -28.66 4.31
C LYS A 135 -5.24 -28.19 5.54
N ILE A 136 -4.62 -27.38 6.40
CA ILE A 136 -5.28 -26.74 7.54
C ILE A 136 -6.37 -25.77 7.04
N CYS A 137 -6.05 -24.92 6.05
CA CYS A 137 -7.02 -24.03 5.40
C CYS A 137 -8.18 -24.80 4.77
N ASP A 138 -7.91 -25.85 3.99
CA ASP A 138 -8.94 -26.63 3.29
C ASP A 138 -9.90 -27.31 4.30
N SER A 139 -9.36 -27.82 5.41
CA SER A 139 -10.13 -28.39 6.51
C SER A 139 -10.96 -27.34 7.25
N LEU A 140 -10.40 -26.15 7.46
CA LEU A 140 -11.12 -25.03 8.08
C LEU A 140 -12.29 -24.58 7.20
N LEU A 141 -12.05 -24.38 5.90
CA LEU A 141 -13.06 -23.94 4.94
C LEU A 141 -14.20 -24.93 4.82
N THR A 142 -13.91 -26.23 4.75
CA THR A 142 -14.94 -27.29 4.71
C THR A 142 -15.85 -27.25 5.95
N ARG A 143 -15.28 -26.92 7.11
CA ARG A 143 -16.00 -26.85 8.38
C ARG A 143 -16.81 -25.57 8.55
N LEU A 144 -16.26 -24.41 8.17
CA LEU A 144 -16.91 -23.11 8.33
C LEU A 144 -17.88 -22.77 7.18
N LEU A 145 -17.59 -23.22 5.97
CA LEU A 145 -18.32 -22.87 4.75
C LEU A 145 -18.75 -24.14 4.00
N PRO A 146 -19.64 -24.98 4.54
CA PRO A 146 -19.90 -26.34 4.04
C PRO A 146 -20.13 -26.45 2.53
N GLU A 147 -21.36 -26.27 2.01
CA GLU A 147 -21.59 -26.36 0.56
C GLU A 147 -20.92 -25.21 -0.21
N ARG A 148 -20.74 -24.05 0.44
CA ARG A 148 -20.07 -22.86 -0.10
C ARG A 148 -18.58 -23.10 -0.41
N ALA A 149 -17.93 -24.07 0.22
CA ALA A 149 -16.54 -24.42 -0.04
C ALA A 149 -16.34 -24.93 -1.47
N LYS A 150 -17.39 -25.46 -2.11
CA LYS A 150 -17.36 -25.87 -3.53
C LYS A 150 -17.39 -24.69 -4.49
N GLU A 151 -17.87 -23.53 -4.03
CA GLU A 151 -17.89 -22.28 -4.79
C GLU A 151 -16.61 -21.48 -4.62
N ILE A 152 -15.63 -21.89 -3.80
CA ILE A 152 -14.39 -21.15 -3.63
C ILE A 152 -13.22 -21.89 -4.27
N LYS A 153 -12.31 -21.12 -4.88
CA LYS A 153 -11.06 -21.61 -5.43
C LYS A 153 -9.92 -20.75 -4.91
N GLN A 154 -8.84 -21.41 -4.52
CA GLN A 154 -7.61 -20.69 -4.17
C GLN A 154 -7.08 -19.96 -5.39
N ILE A 155 -6.69 -18.70 -5.19
CA ILE A 155 -5.79 -17.99 -6.09
C ILE A 155 -4.38 -18.41 -5.71
N THR A 156 -3.68 -19.09 -6.60
CA THR A 156 -2.28 -19.44 -6.39
C THR A 156 -1.43 -18.18 -6.44
N ASN A 157 -0.51 -18.05 -5.49
CA ASN A 157 0.55 -17.05 -5.47
C ASN A 157 1.88 -17.79 -5.58
N ASP A 158 2.45 -17.81 -6.78
CA ASP A 158 3.71 -18.49 -7.07
C ASP A 158 4.94 -17.58 -6.77
N GLN A 159 4.72 -16.33 -6.36
CA GLN A 159 5.80 -15.38 -6.01
C GLN A 159 6.00 -15.23 -4.49
N GLU A 160 5.15 -15.83 -3.63
CA GLU A 160 5.29 -15.70 -2.18
C GLU A 160 6.53 -16.45 -1.67
N VAL A 161 7.59 -15.69 -1.40
CA VAL A 161 8.77 -16.18 -0.69
C VAL A 161 8.46 -16.41 0.79
N VAL A 162 9.07 -17.45 1.37
CA VAL A 162 9.04 -17.71 2.80
C VAL A 162 10.26 -17.04 3.44
N PRO A 163 10.13 -15.88 4.10
CA PRO A 163 11.28 -15.21 4.67
C PRO A 163 11.95 -16.07 5.75
N LEU A 164 13.26 -16.25 5.65
CA LEU A 164 14.10 -16.91 6.66
C LEU A 164 14.70 -15.92 7.67
N ASN A 165 14.05 -14.77 7.86
CA ASN A 165 14.61 -13.65 8.63
C ASN A 165 14.15 -13.66 10.10
N ASN A 166 14.82 -12.84 10.92
CA ASN A 166 14.61 -12.76 12.37
C ASN A 166 13.41 -11.86 12.77
N TYR A 167 12.51 -11.50 11.85
CA TYR A 167 11.42 -10.56 12.16
C TYR A 167 10.16 -11.23 12.73
N GLY A 168 10.16 -12.57 12.85
CA GLY A 168 9.08 -13.32 13.49
C GLY A 168 8.87 -14.71 12.89
N PRO A 169 7.91 -15.48 13.41
CA PRO A 169 7.56 -16.79 12.88
C PRO A 169 7.01 -16.65 11.44
N VAL A 170 7.33 -17.64 10.60
CA VAL A 170 6.78 -17.75 9.25
C VAL A 170 5.26 -17.70 9.31
N THR A 171 4.66 -16.88 8.45
CA THR A 171 3.21 -16.79 8.26
C THR A 171 2.90 -17.11 6.80
N TYR A 172 2.06 -18.11 6.56
CA TYR A 172 1.58 -18.45 5.22
C TYR A 172 0.25 -17.77 4.96
N THR A 173 0.13 -17.05 3.84
CA THR A 173 -1.11 -16.39 3.45
C THR A 173 -1.77 -17.13 2.30
N PHE A 174 -3.05 -17.45 2.44
CA PHE A 174 -3.85 -18.12 1.43
C PHE A 174 -5.06 -17.28 1.05
N HIS A 175 -5.20 -17.03 -0.26
CA HIS A 175 -6.31 -16.28 -0.82
C HIS A 175 -7.25 -17.21 -1.58
N TYR A 176 -8.52 -17.21 -1.21
CA TYR A 176 -9.58 -17.94 -1.88
C TYR A 176 -10.58 -16.94 -2.44
N ARG A 177 -11.09 -17.19 -3.65
CA ARG A 177 -12.16 -16.39 -4.27
C ARG A 177 -13.34 -17.25 -4.62
N ARG A 178 -14.53 -16.65 -4.46
CA ARG A 178 -15.78 -17.25 -4.89
C ARG A 178 -15.88 -17.25 -6.41
N LEU A 179 -16.23 -18.40 -6.96
CA LEU A 179 -16.59 -18.65 -8.34
C LEU A 179 -18.10 -18.88 -8.42
N VAL A 180 -18.78 -18.07 -9.21
CA VAL A 180 -20.18 -18.26 -9.56
C VAL A 180 -20.24 -18.62 -11.03
N ASN A 181 -20.82 -19.77 -11.39
CA ASN A 181 -20.81 -20.28 -12.77
C ASN A 181 -19.39 -20.32 -13.39
N ASN A 182 -18.38 -20.73 -12.60
CA ASN A 182 -16.95 -20.70 -12.95
C ASN A 182 -16.35 -19.31 -13.24
N VAL A 183 -17.05 -18.22 -12.89
CA VAL A 183 -16.58 -16.84 -13.03
C VAL A 183 -16.23 -16.27 -11.66
N PRO A 184 -15.04 -15.68 -11.46
CA PRO A 184 -14.65 -15.10 -10.18
C PRO A 184 -15.49 -13.89 -9.80
N PHE A 185 -15.89 -13.81 -8.53
CA PHE A 185 -16.52 -12.64 -7.94
C PHE A 185 -15.48 -11.78 -7.22
N ALA A 186 -15.19 -10.60 -7.78
CA ALA A 186 -14.20 -9.68 -7.23
C ALA A 186 -14.54 -9.27 -5.79
N GLY A 187 -13.53 -9.33 -4.91
CA GLY A 187 -13.68 -9.03 -3.50
C GLY A 187 -14.48 -10.06 -2.68
N ASN A 188 -14.99 -11.14 -3.28
CA ASN A 188 -15.76 -12.16 -2.56
C ASN A 188 -14.94 -13.46 -2.42
N GLY A 189 -14.82 -13.97 -1.20
CA GLY A 189 -13.99 -15.13 -0.88
C GLY A 189 -13.51 -15.15 0.56
N VAL A 190 -12.35 -15.76 0.76
CA VAL A 190 -11.75 -15.95 2.07
C VAL A 190 -10.26 -15.70 2.00
N ASP A 191 -9.73 -14.94 2.94
CA ASP A 191 -8.29 -14.81 3.15
C ASP A 191 -7.93 -15.46 4.50
N ILE A 192 -6.87 -16.27 4.53
CA ILE A 192 -6.47 -17.04 5.72
C ILE A 192 -4.96 -16.89 5.91
N GLN A 193 -4.53 -16.61 7.14
CA GLN A 193 -3.13 -16.70 7.54
C GLN A 193 -2.92 -17.82 8.54
N VAL A 194 -1.89 -18.64 8.29
CA VAL A 194 -1.53 -19.79 9.12
C VAL A 194 -0.11 -19.63 9.63
N SER A 195 0.09 -19.88 10.92
CA SER A 195 1.41 -19.86 11.52
C SER A 195 2.23 -21.08 11.10
N GLY A 196 3.44 -20.84 10.60
CA GLY A 196 4.42 -21.89 10.30
C GLY A 196 5.05 -22.53 11.54
N SER A 197 4.88 -21.94 12.74
CA SER A 197 5.50 -22.46 13.96
C SER A 197 4.74 -23.64 14.57
N ASP A 198 3.40 -23.65 14.45
CA ASP A 198 2.53 -24.68 15.06
C ASP A 198 1.22 -24.94 14.28
N GLY A 199 0.98 -24.24 13.17
CA GLY A 199 -0.20 -24.42 12.33
C GLY A 199 -1.47 -23.73 12.81
N HIS A 200 -1.44 -22.89 13.86
CA HIS A 200 -2.64 -22.16 14.27
C HIS A 200 -3.06 -21.12 13.23
N ILE A 201 -4.36 -20.83 13.17
CA ILE A 201 -4.91 -19.76 12.34
C ILE A 201 -4.60 -18.42 13.01
N ILE A 202 -3.78 -17.61 12.35
CA ILE A 202 -3.46 -16.23 12.78
C ILE A 202 -4.61 -15.31 12.41
N SER A 203 -5.08 -15.40 11.16
CA SER A 203 -6.24 -14.63 10.73
C SER A 203 -7.10 -15.42 9.76
N TYR A 204 -8.39 -15.13 9.80
CA TYR A 204 -9.38 -15.62 8.85
C TYR A 204 -10.29 -14.43 8.55
N MET A 205 -10.56 -14.16 7.28
CA MET A 205 -11.48 -13.12 6.86
C MET A 205 -12.38 -13.64 5.75
N LEU A 206 -13.69 -13.71 6.04
CA LEU A 206 -14.73 -14.07 5.09
C LEU A 206 -15.37 -12.78 4.56
N ASN A 207 -15.24 -12.54 3.26
CA ASN A 207 -16.04 -11.56 2.56
C ASN A 207 -17.03 -12.29 1.65
N TRP A 208 -18.30 -12.28 2.05
CA TRP A 208 -19.35 -13.01 1.35
C TRP A 208 -20.57 -12.13 1.17
N SER A 209 -21.09 -12.09 -0.07
CA SER A 209 -22.30 -11.33 -0.38
C SER A 209 -23.38 -12.27 -0.90
N ASP A 210 -24.54 -12.25 -0.26
CA ASP A 210 -25.72 -12.99 -0.67
C ASP A 210 -26.53 -12.14 -1.65
N VAL A 211 -26.13 -12.22 -2.92
CA VAL A 211 -26.66 -11.38 -4.01
C VAL A 211 -27.06 -12.25 -5.20
N ASN A 212 -27.91 -11.71 -6.06
CA ASN A 212 -28.27 -12.35 -7.32
C ASN A 212 -27.23 -12.03 -8.40
N PHE A 213 -26.90 -13.02 -9.22
CA PHE A 213 -25.89 -12.90 -10.27
C PHE A 213 -26.55 -12.90 -11.65
N PRO A 214 -26.16 -12.01 -12.58
CA PRO A 214 -26.60 -12.09 -13.96
C PRO A 214 -26.07 -13.38 -14.63
N GLU A 215 -26.87 -13.96 -15.53
CA GLU A 215 -26.45 -15.14 -16.32
C GLU A 215 -25.27 -14.79 -17.24
N ASN A 216 -24.37 -15.75 -17.47
CA ASN A 216 -23.20 -15.58 -18.33
C ASN A 216 -23.37 -16.15 -19.75
N LYS A 217 -24.53 -16.73 -20.09
CA LYS A 217 -24.76 -17.44 -21.37
C LYS A 217 -24.63 -16.54 -22.61
N ASN A 218 -24.95 -15.25 -22.46
CA ASN A 218 -24.90 -14.27 -23.53
C ASN A 218 -23.68 -13.34 -23.41
N ALA A 219 -22.67 -13.72 -22.61
CA ALA A 219 -21.45 -12.94 -22.51
C ALA A 219 -20.73 -12.93 -23.87
N ILE A 220 -20.23 -11.76 -24.28
CA ILE A 220 -19.32 -11.63 -25.42
C ILE A 220 -18.05 -12.45 -25.16
N SER A 221 -17.34 -12.79 -26.23
CA SER A 221 -16.03 -13.44 -26.10
C SER A 221 -14.95 -12.51 -25.55
N GLU A 222 -13.90 -13.09 -24.98
CA GLU A 222 -12.69 -12.35 -24.58
C GLU A 222 -12.09 -11.55 -25.76
N ALA A 223 -12.07 -12.12 -26.97
CA ALA A 223 -11.55 -11.44 -28.16
C ALA A 223 -12.37 -10.18 -28.51
N GLN A 224 -13.69 -10.24 -28.40
CA GLN A 224 -14.56 -9.07 -28.57
C GLN A 224 -14.32 -8.02 -27.48
N ALA A 225 -14.13 -8.45 -26.22
CA ALA A 225 -13.81 -7.54 -25.12
C ALA A 225 -12.46 -6.83 -25.32
N LYS A 226 -11.43 -7.56 -25.79
CA LYS A 226 -10.12 -6.99 -26.16
C LYS A 226 -10.26 -5.95 -27.28
N GLN A 227 -11.06 -6.23 -28.29
CA GLN A 227 -11.31 -5.29 -29.39
C GLN A 227 -12.06 -4.03 -28.90
N ALA A 228 -13.10 -4.20 -28.08
CA ALA A 228 -13.83 -3.08 -27.48
C ALA A 228 -12.89 -2.21 -26.64
N PHE A 229 -12.08 -2.83 -25.78
CA PHE A 229 -11.09 -2.16 -24.95
C PHE A 229 -10.08 -1.35 -25.79
N ALA A 230 -9.52 -1.94 -26.86
CA ALA A 230 -8.54 -1.28 -27.72
C ALA A 230 -9.11 -0.05 -28.45
N SER A 231 -10.41 -0.09 -28.79
CA SER A 231 -11.10 1.02 -29.45
C SER A 231 -11.30 2.24 -28.54
N LEU A 232 -11.29 2.05 -27.22
CA LEU A 232 -11.57 3.09 -26.23
C LEU A 232 -10.32 3.93 -25.90
N PRO A 233 -10.49 5.19 -25.46
CA PRO A 233 -9.38 6.08 -25.11
C PRO A 233 -8.80 5.81 -23.71
N PHE A 234 -8.86 4.57 -23.24
CA PHE A 234 -8.36 4.14 -21.93
C PHE A 234 -6.84 4.29 -21.77
N PHE A 235 -6.11 4.25 -22.88
CA PHE A 235 -4.68 4.48 -22.94
C PHE A 235 -4.39 5.72 -23.76
N LYS A 236 -3.76 6.71 -23.13
CA LYS A 236 -3.25 7.93 -23.75
C LYS A 236 -1.73 7.99 -23.50
N LEU A 237 -0.96 8.33 -24.54
CA LEU A 237 0.47 8.64 -24.38
C LEU A 237 0.58 9.93 -23.59
N GLN A 238 1.35 9.90 -22.50
CA GLN A 238 1.51 11.06 -21.63
C GLN A 238 2.89 11.09 -20.98
N TYR A 239 3.30 12.28 -20.57
CA TYR A 239 4.38 12.46 -19.62
C TYR A 239 3.89 12.10 -18.20
N TRP A 240 4.71 11.32 -17.51
CA TRP A 240 4.46 10.90 -16.13
C TRP A 240 5.69 11.16 -15.28
N MET A 241 5.47 11.61 -14.06
CA MET A 241 6.51 11.94 -13.10
C MET A 241 6.51 10.87 -11.99
N PRO A 242 7.53 10.01 -11.90
CA PRO A 242 7.63 9.03 -10.83
C PRO A 242 7.64 9.69 -9.45
N THR A 243 7.31 8.98 -8.36
CA THR A 243 7.53 9.55 -7.03
C THR A 243 8.96 9.24 -6.58
N PRO A 244 9.80 10.25 -6.28
CA PRO A 244 11.16 9.99 -5.83
C PRO A 244 11.14 9.45 -4.39
N TYR A 245 11.90 8.40 -4.12
CA TYR A 245 12.04 7.82 -2.77
C TYR A 245 12.96 8.66 -1.85
N ARG A 246 13.76 9.56 -2.43
CA ARG A 246 14.65 10.46 -1.69
C ARG A 246 14.41 11.90 -2.12
N VAL A 247 14.61 12.83 -1.19
CA VAL A 247 14.62 14.26 -1.49
C VAL A 247 15.74 14.52 -2.50
N LEU A 248 15.42 15.22 -3.59
CA LEU A 248 16.40 15.62 -4.60
C LEU A 248 17.45 16.52 -3.96
N THR A 249 18.71 16.33 -4.34
CA THR A 249 19.77 17.25 -3.91
C THR A 249 19.61 18.60 -4.61
N THR A 250 20.01 19.69 -3.95
CA THR A 250 19.84 21.06 -4.48
C THR A 250 20.38 21.19 -5.90
N GLY A 251 19.52 21.56 -6.85
CA GLY A 251 19.87 21.74 -8.26
C GLY A 251 19.69 20.50 -9.16
N GLN A 252 19.37 19.32 -8.60
CA GLN A 252 18.94 18.18 -9.42
C GLN A 252 17.49 18.36 -9.86
N LYS A 253 17.23 18.12 -11.15
CA LYS A 253 15.88 18.02 -11.71
C LYS A 253 15.43 16.58 -11.69
N GLN A 254 14.12 16.40 -11.57
CA GLN A 254 13.51 15.10 -11.77
C GLN A 254 13.41 14.76 -13.27
N ASP A 255 13.51 13.48 -13.60
CA ASP A 255 13.27 12.98 -14.96
C ASP A 255 11.80 12.59 -15.12
N ALA A 256 11.15 13.14 -16.16
CA ALA A 256 9.85 12.65 -16.59
C ALA A 256 10.01 11.39 -17.46
N LYS A 257 8.98 10.56 -17.52
CA LYS A 257 8.90 9.40 -18.41
C LYS A 257 7.74 9.55 -19.38
N LEU A 258 7.87 8.93 -20.56
CA LEU A 258 6.76 8.76 -21.49
C LEU A 258 6.10 7.42 -21.21
N VAL A 259 4.81 7.42 -20.95
CA VAL A 259 4.05 6.24 -20.56
C VAL A 259 2.71 6.18 -21.26
N TYR A 260 2.18 4.97 -21.36
CA TYR A 260 0.77 4.70 -21.59
C TYR A 260 0.17 4.28 -20.24
N GLN A 261 -0.78 5.06 -19.71
CA GLN A 261 -1.44 4.74 -18.45
C GLN A 261 -2.90 4.37 -18.69
N LEU A 262 -3.36 3.29 -18.06
CA LEU A 262 -4.78 2.96 -18.00
C LEU A 262 -5.50 4.00 -17.14
N SER A 263 -6.32 4.84 -17.77
CA SER A 263 -7.19 5.81 -17.11
C SER A 263 -8.65 5.50 -17.43
N SER A 264 -9.42 5.11 -16.40
CA SER A 264 -10.83 4.77 -16.53
C SER A 264 -11.49 4.75 -15.15
N PRO A 265 -12.66 5.41 -14.96
CA PRO A 265 -13.41 5.35 -13.70
C PRO A 265 -13.78 3.92 -13.27
N SER A 266 -14.00 3.03 -14.24
CA SER A 266 -14.31 1.61 -14.03
C SER A 266 -13.11 0.68 -14.23
N ALA A 267 -11.87 1.18 -14.12
CA ALA A 267 -10.63 0.42 -14.28
C ALA A 267 -10.54 -0.40 -15.58
N GLY A 268 -11.10 0.13 -16.67
CA GLY A 268 -11.10 -0.51 -17.98
C GLY A 268 -12.14 -1.61 -18.16
N ALA A 269 -13.17 -1.65 -17.31
CA ALA A 269 -14.22 -2.66 -17.41
C ALA A 269 -15.06 -2.52 -18.69
N ILE A 270 -15.24 -3.64 -19.39
CA ILE A 270 -16.18 -3.80 -20.50
C ILE A 270 -17.36 -4.64 -20.01
N ASP A 271 -18.59 -4.14 -20.15
CA ASP A 271 -19.77 -4.91 -19.80
C ASP A 271 -19.87 -6.16 -20.69
N ALA A 272 -19.94 -7.33 -20.06
CA ALA A 272 -19.83 -8.58 -20.78
C ALA A 272 -21.07 -8.91 -21.63
N LEU A 273 -22.23 -8.30 -21.36
CA LEU A 273 -23.47 -8.59 -22.10
C LEU A 273 -23.66 -7.64 -23.29
N THR A 274 -23.10 -6.43 -23.20
CA THR A 274 -23.27 -5.38 -24.22
C THR A 274 -22.02 -5.12 -25.05
N GLY A 275 -20.82 -5.39 -24.49
CA GLY A 275 -19.54 -5.04 -25.11
C GLY A 275 -19.17 -3.56 -25.01
N GLU A 276 -19.98 -2.77 -24.31
CA GLU A 276 -19.76 -1.34 -24.08
C GLU A 276 -18.92 -1.11 -22.80
N PRO A 277 -18.21 0.03 -22.66
CA PRO A 277 -17.54 0.37 -21.41
C PRO A 277 -18.53 0.43 -20.25
N LEU A 278 -18.16 -0.11 -19.10
CA LEU A 278 -18.98 -0.01 -17.89
C LEU A 278 -19.09 1.46 -17.46
N LYS A 279 -20.29 2.01 -17.56
CA LYS A 279 -20.64 3.35 -17.09
C LYS A 279 -20.98 3.31 -15.59
N LEU A 280 -20.36 4.20 -14.83
CA LEU A 280 -20.59 4.40 -13.39
C LEU A 280 -21.21 5.79 -13.19
N ASN A 281 -22.19 5.91 -12.29
CA ASN A 281 -22.72 7.22 -11.90
C ASN A 281 -21.74 7.93 -10.94
N PRO A 282 -21.89 9.25 -10.71
CA PRO A 282 -21.09 9.94 -9.71
C PRO A 282 -21.28 9.30 -8.33
N GLY A 283 -20.19 8.99 -7.64
CA GLY A 283 -20.20 8.28 -6.36
C GLY A 283 -20.34 6.76 -6.47
N ASP A 284 -20.48 6.22 -7.69
CA ASP A 284 -20.40 4.78 -7.94
C ASP A 284 -18.94 4.34 -8.04
N TRP A 285 -18.61 3.20 -7.44
CA TRP A 285 -17.33 2.53 -7.62
C TRP A 285 -17.52 1.01 -7.63
N ILE A 286 -16.58 0.32 -8.26
CA ILE A 286 -16.54 -1.15 -8.25
C ILE A 286 -15.59 -1.62 -7.14
N ALA A 287 -16.03 -2.58 -6.33
CA ALA A 287 -15.11 -3.22 -5.40
C ALA A 287 -14.08 -4.06 -6.17
N GLN A 288 -12.87 -3.52 -6.29
CA GLN A 288 -11.68 -4.26 -6.68
C GLN A 288 -10.92 -4.70 -5.42
N ASN A 289 -10.17 -5.79 -5.53
CA ASN A 289 -9.49 -6.47 -4.41
C ASN A 289 -8.95 -5.46 -3.37
N SER A 290 -9.40 -5.63 -2.13
CA SER A 290 -9.21 -4.75 -0.98
C SER A 290 -7.79 -4.77 -0.39
N VAL A 291 -6.75 -4.60 -1.22
CA VAL A 291 -5.35 -4.71 -0.75
C VAL A 291 -4.57 -3.40 -0.82
N ASP A 292 -5.06 -2.35 -1.49
CA ASP A 292 -4.35 -1.06 -1.55
C ASP A 292 -4.79 -0.10 -0.43
N GLY A 293 -4.42 -0.46 0.80
CA GLY A 293 -4.47 0.40 1.98
C GLY A 293 -3.08 0.90 2.32
N GLY A 294 -2.60 1.93 1.59
CA GLY A 294 -1.32 2.56 1.85
C GLY A 294 -1.22 3.12 3.27
N MET A 295 -0.39 2.49 4.10
CA MET A 295 0.01 2.99 5.42
C MET A 295 0.76 4.32 5.27
N GLY A 296 0.19 5.38 5.86
CA GLY A 296 0.84 6.68 5.94
C GLY A 296 2.04 6.61 6.89
N ASP A 297 3.24 6.76 6.34
CA ASP A 297 4.49 6.89 7.08
C ASP A 297 4.44 8.12 7.99
N LYS A 298 4.32 7.89 9.30
CA LYS A 298 4.76 8.84 10.33
C LYS A 298 6.22 8.55 10.65
N ALA A 299 7.12 9.16 9.89
CA ALA A 299 8.51 9.29 10.31
C ALA A 299 8.59 10.34 11.42
N GLY A 300 8.82 9.87 12.65
CA GLY A 300 9.28 10.71 13.74
C GLY A 300 10.76 11.03 13.60
N SER A 301 11.17 12.22 14.03
CA SER A 301 12.54 12.43 14.48
C SER A 301 12.59 13.54 15.54
N THR A 302 12.78 13.10 16.78
CA THR A 302 13.35 13.90 17.87
C THR A 302 14.86 13.88 17.72
N SER A 303 15.47 15.05 17.55
CA SER A 303 16.92 15.22 17.71
C SER A 303 17.21 16.34 18.69
N SER A 304 17.86 15.96 19.80
CA SER A 304 18.37 16.84 20.84
C SER A 304 19.50 17.72 20.31
N ALA A 305 19.43 19.02 20.61
CA ALA A 305 20.46 19.98 20.29
C ALA A 305 21.64 19.90 21.26
N VAL A 306 22.86 19.82 20.73
CA VAL A 306 24.09 20.15 21.43
C VAL A 306 24.61 21.46 20.85
N HIS A 307 24.77 22.46 21.70
CA HIS A 307 25.37 23.75 21.33
C HIS A 307 26.89 23.61 21.17
N SER A 308 27.41 24.02 20.02
CA SER A 308 28.75 24.59 19.90
C SER A 308 28.78 25.62 18.77
N SER A 309 29.18 26.83 19.10
CA SER A 309 29.38 27.94 18.18
C SER A 309 30.57 27.69 17.24
N GLN A 310 30.35 27.62 15.93
CA GLN A 310 31.39 27.89 14.91
C GLN A 310 30.79 28.08 13.50
N SER A 311 31.58 28.74 12.64
CA SER A 311 31.28 29.30 11.32
C SER A 311 30.48 28.44 10.34
N LEU A 312 29.66 29.11 9.51
CA LEU A 312 28.88 28.52 8.42
C LEU A 312 29.76 27.66 7.50
N THR A 313 29.33 26.43 7.25
CA THR A 313 29.84 25.57 6.18
C THR A 313 29.55 26.20 4.81
N PRO A 314 30.27 25.81 3.75
CA PRO A 314 29.99 26.29 2.39
C PRO A 314 28.53 26.08 1.95
N GLN A 315 27.91 24.98 2.37
CA GLN A 315 26.51 24.67 2.10
C GLN A 315 25.55 25.60 2.88
N GLU A 316 25.83 25.87 4.15
CA GLU A 316 25.04 26.83 4.94
C GLU A 316 25.19 28.26 4.39
N GLN A 317 26.40 28.65 3.98
CA GLN A 317 26.63 29.94 3.31
C GLN A 317 25.88 30.02 1.98
N GLN A 318 25.82 28.93 1.22
CA GLN A 318 25.06 28.85 -0.02
C GLN A 318 23.54 29.03 0.22
N GLU A 319 22.99 28.40 1.26
CA GLU A 319 21.58 28.59 1.64
C GLU A 319 21.29 30.02 2.15
N VAL A 320 22.24 30.64 2.87
CA VAL A 320 22.15 32.07 3.25
C VAL A 320 22.13 32.98 2.02
N ASP A 321 23.07 32.79 1.10
CA ASP A 321 23.17 33.59 -0.14
C ASP A 321 21.95 33.39 -1.05
N LYS A 322 21.39 32.17 -1.08
CA LYS A 322 20.15 31.84 -1.79
C LYS A 322 18.95 32.56 -1.16
N THR A 323 18.80 32.47 0.15
CA THR A 323 17.70 33.09 0.90
C THR A 323 17.73 34.61 0.82
N ALA A 324 18.93 35.21 0.79
CA ALA A 324 19.10 36.66 0.66
C ALA A 324 18.59 37.25 -0.67
N LYS A 325 18.42 36.41 -1.72
CA LYS A 325 17.90 36.81 -3.03
C LYS A 325 16.38 36.67 -3.16
N LEU A 326 15.71 36.12 -2.15
CA LEU A 326 14.26 35.95 -2.15
C LEU A 326 13.55 37.28 -1.85
N ILE A 327 12.35 37.44 -2.39
CA ILE A 327 11.49 38.59 -2.08
C ILE A 327 11.13 38.59 -0.60
N LYS A 328 11.04 39.78 -0.02
CA LYS A 328 10.73 39.95 1.39
C LYS A 328 9.24 39.70 1.65
N GLN A 329 8.90 39.40 2.90
CA GLN A 329 7.54 39.16 3.35
C GLN A 329 6.56 40.26 2.90
N ASP A 330 6.92 41.55 3.08
CA ASP A 330 6.04 42.67 2.72
C ASP A 330 5.83 42.79 1.21
N GLU A 331 6.85 42.48 0.42
CA GLU A 331 6.78 42.45 -1.06
C GLU A 331 5.87 41.31 -1.52
N ALA A 332 6.02 40.11 -0.94
CA ALA A 332 5.16 38.97 -1.22
C ALA A 332 3.69 39.21 -0.81
N ILE A 333 3.44 39.90 0.32
CA ILE A 333 2.07 40.32 0.70
C ILE A 333 1.50 41.34 -0.31
N ALA A 334 2.33 42.27 -0.78
CA ALA A 334 1.92 43.24 -1.80
C ALA A 334 1.56 42.53 -3.12
N ASP A 335 2.29 41.48 -3.50
CA ASP A 335 1.98 40.64 -4.65
C ASP A 335 0.64 39.91 -4.49
N VAL A 336 0.35 39.32 -3.32
CA VAL A 336 -0.96 38.73 -3.03
C VAL A 336 -2.08 39.77 -3.23
N LYS A 337 -1.93 40.97 -2.66
CA LYS A 337 -2.93 42.05 -2.76
C LYS A 337 -3.11 42.59 -4.17
N ARG A 338 -2.07 42.54 -5.00
CA ARG A 338 -2.10 42.93 -6.41
C ARG A 338 -2.83 41.89 -7.27
N LEU A 339 -2.64 40.62 -6.96
CA LEU A 339 -3.20 39.51 -7.73
C LEU A 339 -4.62 39.16 -7.30
N LEU A 340 -4.92 39.26 -6.00
CA LEU A 340 -6.17 38.86 -5.35
C LEU A 340 -6.79 40.01 -4.55
N SER A 341 -8.12 40.10 -4.56
CA SER A 341 -8.86 40.98 -3.64
C SER A 341 -9.05 40.28 -2.30
N ILE A 342 -8.40 40.76 -1.25
CA ILE A 342 -8.55 40.24 0.12
C ILE A 342 -9.78 40.89 0.76
N PRO A 343 -10.77 40.12 1.25
CA PRO A 343 -11.92 40.67 1.95
C PRO A 343 -11.53 41.47 3.20
N ASP A 344 -12.14 42.64 3.39
CA ASP A 344 -11.81 43.58 4.47
C ASP A 344 -12.04 43.02 5.88
N ASN A 345 -12.86 41.97 6.00
CA ASN A 345 -13.15 41.31 7.28
C ASN A 345 -12.08 40.29 7.72
N LEU A 346 -11.05 40.06 6.89
CA LEU A 346 -9.97 39.13 7.18
C LEU A 346 -8.71 39.86 7.64
N THR A 347 -8.02 39.26 8.62
CA THR A 347 -6.77 39.78 9.19
C THR A 347 -5.66 38.75 9.02
N LEU A 348 -4.45 39.21 8.67
CA LEU A 348 -3.29 38.33 8.50
C LEU A 348 -2.94 37.68 9.85
N ARG A 349 -2.86 36.36 9.88
CA ARG A 349 -2.50 35.57 11.08
C ARG A 349 -1.10 34.96 10.99
N SER A 350 -0.69 34.54 9.80
CA SER A 350 0.58 33.84 9.58
C SER A 350 1.20 34.22 8.24
N ALA A 351 2.54 34.24 8.23
CA ALA A 351 3.38 34.41 7.06
C ALA A 351 4.61 33.53 7.25
N ASN A 352 4.70 32.43 6.51
CA ASN A 352 5.72 31.41 6.69
C ASN A 352 6.52 31.26 5.38
N LEU A 353 7.86 31.29 5.47
CA LEU A 353 8.75 30.95 4.36
C LEU A 353 9.24 29.52 4.56
N SER A 354 8.97 28.66 3.59
CA SER A 354 9.43 27.27 3.63
C SER A 354 9.84 26.78 2.25
N THR A 355 10.60 25.70 2.20
CA THR A 355 10.77 24.93 0.96
C THR A 355 9.43 24.33 0.53
N ASP A 356 9.15 24.29 -0.77
CA ASP A 356 7.96 23.66 -1.30
C ASP A 356 8.05 22.13 -1.18
N TRP A 357 7.00 21.53 -0.64
CA TRP A 357 6.89 20.08 -0.55
C TRP A 357 6.72 19.42 -1.94
N ARG A 358 6.18 20.16 -2.92
CA ARG A 358 6.03 19.68 -4.31
C ARG A 358 7.34 19.77 -5.11
N ASN A 359 8.24 20.67 -4.72
CA ASN A 359 9.51 20.89 -5.38
C ASN A 359 10.54 21.42 -4.36
N GLY A 360 11.39 20.53 -3.87
CA GLY A 360 12.40 20.83 -2.85
C GLY A 360 13.42 21.93 -3.21
N ASN A 361 13.43 22.41 -4.46
CA ASN A 361 14.30 23.49 -4.89
C ASN A 361 13.67 24.89 -4.71
N ASN A 362 12.35 25.00 -4.59
CA ASN A 362 11.62 26.27 -4.55
C ASN A 362 11.35 26.71 -3.11
N SER A 363 11.55 28.00 -2.82
CA SER A 363 11.14 28.62 -1.56
C SER A 363 9.79 29.30 -1.76
N VAL A 364 8.86 29.13 -0.83
CA VAL A 364 7.48 29.59 -0.93
C VAL A 364 7.08 30.36 0.31
N TRP A 365 6.54 31.56 0.11
CA TRP A 365 5.81 32.29 1.12
C TRP A 365 4.38 31.76 1.20
N SER A 366 3.95 31.35 2.39
CA SER A 366 2.59 30.90 2.68
C SER A 366 1.95 31.83 3.69
N PHE A 367 0.77 32.34 3.37
CA PHE A 367 0.05 33.33 4.16
C PHE A 367 -1.34 32.83 4.50
N ASP A 368 -1.80 33.08 5.73
CA ASP A 368 -3.18 32.84 6.11
C ASP A 368 -3.81 34.07 6.73
N TRP A 369 -4.97 34.45 6.20
CA TRP A 369 -5.85 35.45 6.77
C TRP A 369 -7.09 34.80 7.31
N PHE A 370 -7.52 35.24 8.50
CA PHE A 370 -8.72 34.74 9.15
C PHE A 370 -9.58 35.89 9.67
N THR A 371 -10.88 35.63 9.80
CA THR A 371 -11.76 36.53 10.52
C THR A 371 -11.43 36.52 12.03
N PRO A 372 -11.23 37.69 12.67
CA PRO A 372 -10.97 37.77 14.12
C PRO A 372 -12.15 37.30 14.97
N ASN A 373 -13.36 37.53 14.46
CA ASN A 373 -14.62 37.22 15.13
C ASN A 373 -15.46 36.37 14.16
N PRO A 374 -15.47 35.03 14.31
CA PRO A 374 -16.39 34.18 13.57
C PRO A 374 -17.83 34.44 14.06
N GLU A 375 -18.44 35.52 13.60
CA GLU A 375 -19.87 35.75 13.76
C GLU A 375 -20.65 34.93 12.72
N THR A 376 -21.86 34.49 13.06
CA THR A 376 -22.81 33.73 12.22
C THR A 376 -23.42 34.58 11.08
N SER A 377 -22.67 35.53 10.53
CA SER A 377 -23.10 36.31 9.37
C SER A 377 -22.94 35.45 8.10
N GLU A 378 -24.05 34.95 7.57
CA GLU A 378 -24.08 34.19 6.32
C GLU A 378 -23.34 34.92 5.19
N GLY A 379 -22.55 34.17 4.41
CA GLY A 379 -21.92 34.69 3.20
C GLY A 379 -20.65 35.51 3.37
N LYS A 380 -20.14 35.74 4.58
CA LYS A 380 -18.85 36.41 4.79
C LYS A 380 -17.68 35.43 4.67
N ALA A 381 -16.56 35.88 4.08
CA ALA A 381 -15.34 35.09 4.00
C ALA A 381 -14.82 34.76 5.41
N GLN A 382 -14.41 33.51 5.64
CA GLN A 382 -13.89 33.06 6.92
C GLN A 382 -12.38 33.01 6.96
N TYR A 383 -11.79 32.59 5.85
CA TYR A 383 -10.36 32.51 5.70
C TYR A 383 -9.95 32.74 4.24
N LEU A 384 -8.70 33.13 4.06
CA LEU A 384 -7.99 33.11 2.78
C LEU A 384 -6.59 32.59 3.07
N SER A 385 -6.17 31.55 2.38
CA SER A 385 -4.77 31.11 2.35
C SER A 385 -4.19 31.37 0.96
N ALA A 386 -2.93 31.81 0.88
CA ALA A 386 -2.25 32.05 -0.40
C ALA A 386 -0.78 31.65 -0.33
N ARG A 387 -0.25 31.13 -1.45
CA ARG A 387 1.15 30.73 -1.61
C ARG A 387 1.79 31.48 -2.77
N ILE A 388 2.93 32.10 -2.52
CA ILE A 388 3.73 32.88 -3.47
C ILE A 388 5.12 32.26 -3.61
N ASP A 389 5.62 32.10 -4.83
CA ASP A 389 7.01 31.73 -5.06
C ASP A 389 7.94 32.87 -4.59
N ALA A 390 8.82 32.56 -3.64
CA ALA A 390 9.63 33.55 -2.96
C ALA A 390 10.79 34.08 -3.82
N ALA A 391 11.10 33.49 -4.97
CA ALA A 391 12.11 34.02 -5.88
C ALA A 391 11.50 34.97 -6.92
N THR A 392 10.26 34.71 -7.33
CA THR A 392 9.64 35.35 -8.50
C THR A 392 8.42 36.21 -8.19
N GLY A 393 7.79 36.04 -7.03
CA GLY A 393 6.51 36.71 -6.70
C GLY A 393 5.30 36.09 -7.39
N GLU A 394 5.45 34.93 -8.04
CA GLU A 394 4.36 34.25 -8.74
C GLU A 394 3.34 33.65 -7.76
N LEU A 395 2.04 33.80 -8.07
CA LEU A 395 0.99 33.11 -7.33
C LEU A 395 0.98 31.63 -7.70
N LEU A 396 1.19 30.78 -6.69
CA LEU A 396 1.20 29.32 -6.82
C LEU A 396 -0.15 28.71 -6.46
N SER A 397 -0.79 29.19 -5.41
CA SER A 397 -2.14 28.75 -5.05
C SER A 397 -2.82 29.74 -4.12
N PHE A 398 -4.15 29.71 -4.09
CA PHE A 398 -4.92 30.28 -3.00
C PHE A 398 -6.20 29.49 -2.78
N ASN A 399 -6.70 29.54 -1.55
CA ASN A 399 -8.01 29.01 -1.20
C ASN A 399 -8.75 30.02 -0.33
N ARG A 400 -10.05 30.16 -0.55
CA ARG A 400 -10.91 31.06 0.20
C ARG A 400 -12.20 30.37 0.58
N GLY A 401 -12.45 30.26 1.88
CA GLY A 401 -13.69 29.72 2.41
C GLY A 401 -14.67 30.81 2.82
N TYR A 402 -15.95 30.55 2.60
CA TYR A 402 -17.06 31.38 3.08
C TYR A 402 -17.91 30.58 4.07
N GLN A 403 -18.63 31.26 4.97
CA GLN A 403 -19.70 30.58 5.70
C GLN A 403 -20.76 30.09 4.70
N PRO A 404 -21.21 28.83 4.79
CA PRO A 404 -22.35 28.35 4.01
C PRO A 404 -23.54 29.29 4.24
N ALA A 405 -24.05 29.89 3.17
CA ALA A 405 -25.31 30.61 3.21
C ALA A 405 -26.47 29.63 2.94
N GLU A 406 -27.70 30.01 3.28
CA GLU A 406 -28.88 29.30 2.74
C GLU A 406 -28.79 29.20 1.20
N LYS A 407 -29.36 28.12 0.65
CA LYS A 407 -29.31 27.75 -0.78
C LYS A 407 -29.30 28.97 -1.69
N ARG A 408 -28.15 29.22 -2.35
CA ARG A 408 -28.01 30.28 -3.33
C ARG A 408 -28.21 29.72 -4.72
N GLU A 409 -29.18 30.27 -5.44
CA GLU A 409 -29.44 29.91 -6.83
C GLU A 409 -28.24 30.31 -7.72
N PRO A 410 -27.74 29.40 -8.58
CA PRO A 410 -26.67 29.70 -9.52
C PRO A 410 -27.12 30.78 -10.53
N LYS A 411 -26.26 31.78 -10.78
CA LYS A 411 -26.54 32.89 -11.72
C LYS A 411 -25.73 32.81 -13.00
N LEU A 412 -24.66 32.02 -13.00
CA LEU A 412 -23.75 31.86 -14.12
C LEU A 412 -23.86 30.44 -14.69
N ASP A 413 -23.84 30.34 -16.01
CA ASP A 413 -23.68 29.07 -16.69
C ASP A 413 -22.20 28.64 -16.72
N HIS A 414 -21.96 27.39 -17.13
CA HIS A 414 -20.62 26.81 -17.21
C HIS A 414 -19.70 27.62 -18.13
N THR A 415 -20.19 28.08 -19.28
CA THR A 415 -19.42 28.85 -20.27
C THR A 415 -18.94 30.19 -19.71
N ALA A 416 -19.80 30.90 -18.98
CA ALA A 416 -19.46 32.16 -18.34
C ALA A 416 -18.42 31.95 -17.23
N MET A 417 -18.57 30.90 -16.43
CA MET A 417 -17.60 30.55 -15.39
C MET A 417 -16.24 30.12 -15.96
N GLN A 418 -16.23 29.31 -17.03
CA GLN A 418 -14.99 28.92 -17.73
C GLN A 418 -14.25 30.16 -18.22
N LYS A 419 -14.96 31.11 -18.85
CA LYS A 419 -14.35 32.36 -19.30
C LYS A 419 -13.73 33.16 -18.16
N ILE A 420 -14.40 33.23 -17.00
CA ILE A 420 -13.85 33.88 -15.80
C ILE A 420 -12.55 33.19 -15.35
N ALA A 421 -12.54 31.85 -15.34
CA ALA A 421 -11.35 31.08 -15.00
C ALA A 421 -10.19 31.34 -15.99
N GLU A 422 -10.45 31.33 -17.29
CA GLU A 422 -9.44 31.59 -18.31
C GLU A 422 -8.90 33.03 -18.25
N ASP A 423 -9.76 34.02 -18.05
CA ASP A 423 -9.34 35.43 -17.93
C ASP A 423 -8.47 35.64 -16.69
N PHE A 424 -8.77 34.92 -15.60
CA PHE A 424 -7.90 34.87 -14.43
C PHE A 424 -6.55 34.22 -14.72
N LEU A 425 -6.52 33.04 -15.36
CA LEU A 425 -5.27 32.35 -15.71
C LEU A 425 -4.40 33.18 -16.66
N LYS A 426 -4.99 33.87 -17.65
CA LYS A 426 -4.27 34.82 -18.53
C LYS A 426 -3.65 35.98 -17.74
N LYS A 427 -4.28 36.41 -16.65
CA LYS A 427 -3.76 37.46 -15.76
C LYS A 427 -2.61 36.95 -14.88
N VAL A 428 -2.76 35.78 -14.26
CA VAL A 428 -1.83 35.31 -13.22
C VAL A 428 -0.70 34.42 -13.75
N GLN A 429 -0.91 33.73 -14.88
CA GLN A 429 0.04 32.80 -15.50
C GLN A 429 0.06 32.89 -17.04
N PRO A 430 0.25 34.09 -17.64
CA PRO A 430 0.10 34.30 -19.09
C PRO A 430 0.97 33.37 -19.96
N SER A 431 2.24 33.16 -19.57
CA SER A 431 3.17 32.31 -20.32
C SER A 431 2.76 30.84 -20.27
N ARG A 432 2.42 30.34 -19.07
CA ARG A 432 2.05 28.93 -18.88
C ARG A 432 0.65 28.62 -19.43
N PHE A 433 -0.27 29.59 -19.44
CA PHE A 433 -1.61 29.40 -20.02
C PHE A 433 -1.56 29.07 -21.52
N SER A 434 -0.55 29.57 -22.24
CA SER A 434 -0.33 29.21 -23.66
C SER A 434 0.14 27.76 -23.88
N GLN A 435 0.51 27.05 -22.81
CA GLN A 435 1.03 25.69 -22.84
C GLN A 435 0.02 24.67 -22.30
N VAL A 436 -1.20 25.07 -21.95
CA VAL A 436 -2.21 24.18 -21.38
C VAL A 436 -3.40 23.99 -22.31
N THR A 437 -4.08 22.86 -22.17
CA THR A 437 -5.37 22.57 -22.81
C THR A 437 -6.42 22.32 -21.73
N PHE A 438 -7.65 22.80 -21.95
CA PHE A 438 -8.78 22.58 -21.05
C PHE A 438 -9.16 21.10 -21.00
N ASP A 439 -9.35 20.55 -19.79
CA ASP A 439 -9.87 19.20 -19.61
C ASP A 439 -11.40 19.20 -19.77
N ALA A 440 -11.86 18.70 -20.92
CA ALA A 440 -13.27 18.51 -21.19
C ALA A 440 -13.82 17.19 -20.60
N ASP A 441 -12.97 16.18 -20.35
CA ASP A 441 -13.40 14.85 -19.90
C ASP A 441 -13.74 14.85 -18.40
N ASP A 442 -13.04 15.66 -17.58
CA ASP A 442 -13.34 15.87 -16.14
C ASP A 442 -14.65 16.67 -15.91
N ASN A 443 -15.17 17.32 -16.97
CA ASN A 443 -16.28 18.28 -16.87
C ASN A 443 -17.53 17.97 -17.71
N SER A 444 -17.57 16.91 -18.52
CA SER A 444 -18.56 16.80 -19.62
C SER A 444 -19.89 16.05 -19.37
N ASP A 445 -20.17 15.50 -18.19
CA ASP A 445 -21.54 15.03 -17.82
C ASP A 445 -21.93 15.33 -16.36
N GLN A 446 -20.96 15.82 -15.56
CA GLN A 446 -21.12 16.15 -14.14
C GLN A 446 -21.72 17.56 -13.93
N ALA A 447 -21.52 18.47 -14.90
CA ALA A 447 -21.92 19.87 -14.77
C ALA A 447 -23.44 20.09 -14.62
N GLU A 448 -24.29 19.17 -15.11
CA GLU A 448 -25.75 19.31 -14.98
C GLU A 448 -26.31 18.78 -13.65
N LYS A 449 -25.63 17.83 -12.99
CA LYS A 449 -26.09 17.21 -11.72
C LYS A 449 -25.31 17.64 -10.48
N ALA A 450 -24.02 17.98 -10.61
CA ALA A 450 -23.19 18.49 -9.51
C ALA A 450 -23.63 19.87 -9.00
N VAL A 451 -24.38 20.61 -9.84
CA VAL A 451 -25.07 21.87 -9.48
C VAL A 451 -25.97 21.72 -8.25
N LEU A 452 -26.42 20.50 -7.89
CA LEU A 452 -27.45 20.31 -6.88
C LEU A 452 -26.95 19.94 -5.47
N LEU A 453 -25.68 19.54 -5.26
CA LEU A 453 -25.27 18.97 -3.96
C LEU A 453 -24.01 19.59 -3.31
N TYR A 454 -23.00 20.05 -4.05
CA TYR A 454 -21.77 20.62 -3.44
C TYR A 454 -21.03 21.64 -4.34
N ASN A 455 -21.63 22.81 -4.61
CA ASN A 455 -21.07 24.00 -5.30
C ASN A 455 -19.51 24.10 -5.35
N ALA A 456 -18.87 23.48 -6.34
CA ALA A 456 -17.51 23.80 -6.76
C ALA A 456 -17.34 23.48 -8.25
N ASN A 457 -17.52 24.49 -9.12
CA ASN A 457 -17.26 24.36 -10.55
C ASN A 457 -15.75 24.50 -10.79
N ASN A 458 -15.09 23.35 -10.90
CA ASN A 458 -13.64 23.24 -10.98
C ASN A 458 -13.18 23.14 -12.44
N PHE A 459 -12.37 24.09 -12.90
CA PHE A 459 -11.81 24.13 -14.26
C PHE A 459 -10.35 23.70 -14.21
N THR A 460 -10.05 22.54 -14.81
CA THR A 460 -8.70 21.96 -14.87
C THR A 460 -8.13 22.14 -16.28
N TYR A 461 -6.84 22.51 -16.35
CA TYR A 461 -6.10 22.67 -17.61
C TYR A 461 -4.76 21.92 -17.51
N HIS A 462 -4.49 21.00 -18.43
CA HIS A 462 -3.26 20.19 -18.43
C HIS A 462 -2.19 20.77 -19.35
N ARG A 463 -0.94 20.72 -18.91
CA ARG A 463 0.21 21.14 -19.72
C ARG A 463 0.43 20.18 -20.88
N ILE A 464 0.57 20.74 -22.08
CA ILE A 464 0.99 20.03 -23.28
C ILE A 464 2.45 20.34 -23.56
N VAL A 465 3.28 19.30 -23.69
CA VAL A 465 4.70 19.40 -24.07
C VAL A 465 4.91 18.55 -25.31
N ASN A 466 5.49 19.11 -26.38
CA ASN A 466 5.67 18.40 -27.66
C ASN A 466 4.38 17.77 -28.24
N GLY A 467 3.22 18.36 -27.96
CA GLY A 467 1.91 17.81 -28.36
C GLY A 467 1.43 16.62 -27.51
N ILE A 468 2.13 16.28 -26.43
CA ILE A 468 1.83 15.19 -25.51
C ILE A 468 1.37 15.77 -24.17
N ASP A 469 0.35 15.16 -23.59
CA ASP A 469 -0.22 15.58 -22.32
C ASP A 469 0.74 15.30 -21.16
N PHE A 470 0.80 16.21 -20.18
CA PHE A 470 1.44 15.99 -18.90
C PHE A 470 0.38 16.08 -17.82
N PHE A 471 -0.38 14.98 -17.68
CA PHE A 471 -1.64 14.92 -16.96
C PHE A 471 -1.59 15.47 -15.52
N ASN A 472 -0.50 15.22 -14.77
CA ASN A 472 -0.37 15.71 -13.39
C ASN A 472 0.20 17.14 -13.31
N ASN A 473 0.48 17.80 -14.43
CA ASN A 473 0.98 19.16 -14.48
C ASN A 473 -0.13 20.11 -14.91
N VAL A 474 -0.87 20.62 -13.93
CA VAL A 474 -2.18 21.26 -14.14
C VAL A 474 -2.27 22.65 -13.55
N MET A 475 -3.18 23.44 -14.12
CA MET A 475 -3.77 24.61 -13.49
C MET A 475 -5.22 24.32 -13.16
N THR A 476 -5.61 24.60 -11.93
CA THR A 476 -6.96 24.36 -11.45
C THR A 476 -7.54 25.66 -10.91
N VAL A 477 -8.77 26.01 -11.33
CA VAL A 477 -9.49 27.21 -10.87
C VAL A 477 -10.90 26.83 -10.50
N THR A 478 -11.38 27.24 -9.33
CA THR A 478 -12.77 27.02 -8.91
C THR A 478 -13.52 28.34 -8.88
N VAL A 479 -14.68 28.38 -9.56
CA VAL A 479 -15.52 29.58 -9.69
C VAL A 479 -16.88 29.35 -9.00
N GLU A 480 -17.29 30.31 -8.19
CA GLU A 480 -18.59 30.32 -7.52
C GLU A 480 -19.71 30.63 -8.54
N PRO A 481 -20.72 29.77 -8.71
CA PRO A 481 -21.77 29.97 -9.71
C PRO A 481 -22.70 31.14 -9.41
N THR A 482 -22.72 31.65 -8.18
CA THR A 482 -23.67 32.71 -7.77
C THR A 482 -23.26 34.11 -8.19
N ASP A 483 -21.95 34.36 -8.30
CA ASP A 483 -21.41 35.70 -8.55
C ASP A 483 -20.09 35.71 -9.35
N GLY A 484 -19.53 34.55 -9.69
CA GLY A 484 -18.30 34.43 -10.46
C GLY A 484 -17.04 34.62 -9.64
N THR A 485 -17.14 34.67 -8.31
CA THR A 485 -15.96 34.79 -7.44
C THR A 485 -15.07 33.56 -7.57
N ILE A 486 -13.77 33.77 -7.74
CA ILE A 486 -12.79 32.69 -7.72
C ILE A 486 -12.46 32.35 -6.27
N VAL A 487 -12.72 31.11 -5.89
CA VAL A 487 -12.59 30.63 -4.50
C VAL A 487 -11.36 29.76 -4.30
N ASN A 488 -10.84 29.17 -5.37
CA ASN A 488 -9.64 28.34 -5.32
C ASN A 488 -8.83 28.48 -6.61
N TYR A 489 -7.52 28.47 -6.48
CA TYR A 489 -6.56 28.31 -7.56
C TYR A 489 -5.41 27.45 -7.08
N ASP A 490 -5.01 26.47 -7.88
CA ASP A 490 -3.84 25.64 -7.62
C ASP A 490 -3.02 25.51 -8.92
N LEU A 491 -1.72 25.80 -8.81
CA LEU A 491 -0.72 25.54 -9.83
C LEU A 491 0.11 24.33 -9.41
N ASN A 492 -0.11 23.21 -10.08
CA ASN A 492 0.79 22.07 -9.98
C ASN A 492 1.72 22.06 -11.19
N TRP A 493 2.86 22.74 -11.05
CA TRP A 493 3.80 22.92 -12.16
C TRP A 493 5.19 22.43 -11.79
N SER A 494 5.79 21.67 -12.70
CA SER A 494 7.11 21.07 -12.53
C SER A 494 7.92 21.31 -13.79
N GLU A 495 9.25 21.38 -13.67
CA GLU A 495 10.15 21.58 -14.81
C GLU A 495 11.16 20.44 -14.92
N PRO A 496 10.68 19.19 -15.13
CA PRO A 496 11.54 18.02 -15.25
C PRO A 496 12.35 18.05 -16.55
N ALA A 497 13.31 17.14 -16.67
CA ALA A 497 13.86 16.80 -17.97
C ALA A 497 12.83 15.96 -18.74
N PHE A 498 12.40 16.44 -19.92
CA PHE A 498 11.45 15.75 -20.77
C PHE A 498 12.17 14.83 -21.75
N PRO A 499 11.85 13.52 -21.80
CA PRO A 499 12.40 12.63 -22.80
C PRO A 499 11.82 12.91 -24.19
N ASP A 500 12.62 12.62 -25.22
CA ASP A 500 12.22 12.70 -26.62
C ASP A 500 11.18 11.60 -26.97
N PRO A 501 10.06 11.95 -27.63
CA PRO A 501 8.99 10.99 -27.95
C PRO A 501 9.28 10.07 -29.15
N THR A 502 10.39 10.26 -29.85
CA THR A 502 10.81 9.39 -30.95
C THR A 502 11.03 7.97 -30.43
N GLY A 503 10.55 6.99 -31.20
CA GLY A 503 10.65 5.57 -30.88
C GLY A 503 9.65 5.10 -29.81
N THR A 504 8.61 5.88 -29.51
CA THR A 504 7.48 5.40 -28.69
C THR A 504 6.61 4.41 -29.47
N LEU A 505 6.04 3.45 -28.75
CA LEU A 505 5.06 2.49 -29.23
C LEU A 505 3.80 3.22 -29.73
N SER A 506 3.12 2.63 -30.71
CA SER A 506 1.76 3.04 -31.05
C SER A 506 0.78 2.68 -29.93
N LYS A 507 -0.36 3.37 -29.87
CA LYS A 507 -1.45 3.04 -28.94
C LYS A 507 -1.84 1.56 -29.05
N ASP A 508 -2.01 1.06 -30.28
CA ASP A 508 -2.45 -0.32 -30.51
C ASP A 508 -1.43 -1.34 -30.00
N GLN A 509 -0.14 -1.08 -30.21
CA GLN A 509 0.93 -1.93 -29.68
C GLN A 509 0.98 -1.88 -28.15
N ALA A 510 0.86 -0.69 -27.56
CA ALA A 510 0.84 -0.53 -26.10
C ALA A 510 -0.36 -1.25 -25.46
N VAL A 511 -1.54 -1.18 -26.07
CA VAL A 511 -2.73 -1.93 -25.61
C VAL A 511 -2.49 -3.44 -25.73
N GLN A 512 -1.92 -3.89 -26.85
CA GLN A 512 -1.59 -5.31 -27.03
C GLN A 512 -0.61 -5.81 -25.97
N ASP A 513 0.48 -5.08 -25.73
CA ASP A 513 1.49 -5.43 -24.73
C ASP A 513 0.89 -5.44 -23.32
N PHE A 514 0.08 -4.42 -23.00
CA PHE A 514 -0.64 -4.35 -21.72
C PHE A 514 -1.61 -5.54 -21.53
N LEU A 515 -2.41 -5.89 -22.54
CA LEU A 515 -3.37 -6.99 -22.46
C LEU A 515 -2.72 -8.38 -22.53
N ASN A 516 -1.49 -8.49 -23.04
CA ASN A 516 -0.69 -9.71 -22.93
C ASN A 516 -0.22 -9.93 -21.49
N LEU A 517 0.14 -8.85 -20.78
CA LEU A 517 0.50 -8.89 -19.36
C LEU A 517 -0.74 -8.99 -18.46
N ARG A 518 -1.88 -8.45 -18.91
CA ARG A 518 -3.14 -8.38 -18.16
C ARG A 518 -4.33 -8.77 -19.06
N PRO A 519 -4.53 -10.07 -19.32
CA PRO A 519 -5.64 -10.53 -20.15
C PRO A 519 -7.01 -10.07 -19.65
N MET A 520 -7.92 -9.84 -20.59
CA MET A 520 -9.31 -9.49 -20.30
C MET A 520 -10.01 -10.69 -19.67
N THR A 521 -10.25 -10.60 -18.36
CA THR A 521 -10.79 -11.71 -17.56
C THR A 521 -12.24 -11.45 -17.20
N LEU A 522 -13.13 -12.38 -17.57
CA LEU A 522 -14.54 -12.34 -17.19
C LEU A 522 -14.66 -12.41 -15.67
N THR A 523 -15.37 -11.46 -15.07
CA THR A 523 -15.44 -11.26 -13.61
C THR A 523 -16.82 -10.72 -13.23
N TYR A 524 -17.41 -11.20 -12.13
CA TYR A 524 -18.49 -10.50 -11.44
C TYR A 524 -17.93 -9.37 -10.56
N VAL A 525 -18.48 -8.17 -10.66
CA VAL A 525 -18.14 -7.02 -9.80
C VAL A 525 -19.40 -6.48 -9.15
N ARG A 526 -19.28 -5.95 -7.93
CA ARG A 526 -20.37 -5.27 -7.25
C ARG A 526 -20.19 -3.76 -7.37
N ILE A 527 -21.24 -3.06 -7.80
CA ILE A 527 -21.27 -1.60 -7.82
C ILE A 527 -21.68 -1.11 -6.44
N TYR A 528 -20.97 -0.14 -5.89
CA TYR A 528 -21.31 0.57 -4.66
C TYR A 528 -21.64 2.01 -5.02
N SER A 529 -22.81 2.50 -4.62
CA SER A 529 -23.28 3.86 -4.86
C SER A 529 -23.26 4.64 -3.56
N ASN A 530 -22.38 5.64 -3.45
CA ASN A 530 -22.20 6.44 -2.22
C ASN A 530 -21.93 5.59 -0.97
N GLY A 531 -21.12 4.54 -1.12
CA GLY A 531 -20.81 3.59 -0.06
C GLY A 531 -21.90 2.55 0.21
N ILE A 532 -23.07 2.69 -0.42
CA ILE A 532 -24.15 1.70 -0.32
C ILE A 532 -23.92 0.63 -1.38
N PRO A 533 -23.78 -0.63 -0.98
CA PRO A 533 -23.69 -1.73 -1.92
C PRO A 533 -24.92 -1.88 -2.82
N GLY A 534 -24.71 -2.08 -4.12
CA GLY A 534 -25.74 -2.25 -5.13
C GLY A 534 -25.60 -3.55 -5.92
N ASP A 535 -26.04 -3.50 -7.18
CA ASP A 535 -26.17 -4.64 -8.08
C ASP A 535 -24.82 -5.23 -8.51
N VAL A 536 -24.86 -6.53 -8.84
CA VAL A 536 -23.73 -7.25 -9.44
C VAL A 536 -23.78 -7.12 -10.96
N ARG A 537 -22.62 -6.82 -11.55
CA ARG A 537 -22.41 -6.76 -13.00
C ARG A 537 -21.41 -7.82 -13.44
N LEU A 538 -21.64 -8.39 -14.62
CA LEU A 538 -20.69 -9.27 -15.29
C LEU A 538 -19.88 -8.44 -16.28
N VAL A 539 -18.57 -8.39 -16.09
CA VAL A 539 -17.67 -7.54 -16.88
C VAL A 539 -16.39 -8.29 -17.26
N TYR A 540 -15.73 -7.82 -18.31
CA TYR A 540 -14.33 -8.13 -18.57
C TYR A 540 -13.43 -7.04 -17.97
N LEU A 541 -12.41 -7.43 -17.22
CA LEU A 541 -11.40 -6.53 -16.64
C LEU A 541 -9.99 -6.98 -17.05
N PRO A 542 -9.07 -6.06 -17.36
CA PRO A 542 -7.67 -6.43 -17.58
C PRO A 542 -7.04 -6.84 -16.25
N LYS A 543 -6.74 -8.12 -16.07
CA LYS A 543 -6.17 -8.67 -14.83
C LYS A 543 -4.94 -9.50 -15.14
N ALA A 544 -3.91 -9.37 -14.32
CA ALA A 544 -2.80 -10.30 -14.36
C ALA A 544 -3.31 -11.70 -13.95
N GLU A 545 -2.79 -12.74 -14.60
CA GLU A 545 -3.06 -14.13 -14.19
C GLU A 545 -2.58 -14.37 -12.75
N ASP A 546 -1.40 -13.84 -12.44
CA ASP A 546 -0.86 -13.78 -11.09
C ASP A 546 -1.36 -12.53 -10.37
N GLN A 547 -2.24 -12.72 -9.39
CA GLN A 547 -2.82 -11.62 -8.59
C GLN A 547 -2.02 -11.31 -7.32
N SER A 548 -0.83 -11.92 -7.16
CA SER A 548 0.05 -11.67 -6.03
C SER A 548 1.03 -10.52 -6.24
N SER A 549 1.32 -10.20 -7.50
CA SER A 549 2.28 -9.16 -7.86
C SER A 549 1.68 -7.76 -7.69
N GLN A 550 2.55 -6.77 -7.48
CA GLN A 550 2.18 -5.36 -7.52
C GLN A 550 1.43 -5.07 -8.83
N THR A 551 0.21 -4.55 -8.75
CA THR A 551 -0.54 -4.19 -9.95
C THR A 551 -0.14 -2.81 -10.42
N SER A 552 0.39 -2.70 -11.63
CA SER A 552 0.62 -1.40 -12.27
C SER A 552 -0.37 -1.16 -13.42
N ASN A 553 -0.79 0.09 -13.53
CA ASN A 553 -1.56 0.63 -14.65
C ASN A 553 -0.70 1.46 -15.61
N VAL A 554 0.62 1.50 -15.40
CA VAL A 554 1.57 2.37 -16.13
C VAL A 554 2.50 1.50 -16.97
N LEU A 555 2.48 1.69 -18.29
CA LEU A 555 3.34 1.01 -19.27
C LEU A 555 4.36 2.01 -19.82
N ASP A 556 5.65 1.66 -19.82
CA ASP A 556 6.68 2.47 -20.46
C ASP A 556 6.42 2.55 -21.97
N ALA A 557 6.38 3.77 -22.51
CA ALA A 557 5.96 3.98 -23.89
C ALA A 557 7.02 3.56 -24.93
N LYS A 558 8.25 3.18 -24.53
CA LYS A 558 9.29 2.74 -25.48
C LYS A 558 9.52 1.22 -25.41
N SER A 559 9.60 0.69 -24.20
CA SER A 559 9.91 -0.72 -23.95
C SER A 559 8.66 -1.62 -23.92
N GLY A 560 7.48 -1.07 -23.61
CA GLY A 560 6.28 -1.88 -23.39
C GLY A 560 6.29 -2.65 -22.06
N GLU A 561 7.19 -2.30 -21.14
CA GLU A 561 7.25 -2.89 -19.80
C GLU A 561 6.30 -2.13 -18.84
N LEU A 562 5.63 -2.85 -17.93
CA LEU A 562 4.93 -2.19 -16.83
C LEU A 562 5.94 -1.52 -15.92
N LEU A 563 5.59 -0.37 -15.34
CA LEU A 563 6.45 0.39 -14.43
C LEU A 563 5.91 0.39 -13.01
N ASP A 564 6.78 0.33 -12.00
CA ASP A 564 6.44 0.61 -10.62
C ASP A 564 6.21 2.12 -10.37
N PHE A 565 5.81 2.50 -9.15
CA PHE A 565 5.56 3.91 -8.79
C PHE A 565 6.82 4.80 -8.85
N GLN A 566 8.01 4.20 -8.89
CA GLN A 566 9.31 4.88 -9.06
C GLN A 566 9.75 4.94 -10.53
N GLY A 567 8.94 4.39 -11.44
CA GLY A 567 9.21 4.38 -12.87
C GLY A 567 10.22 3.33 -13.31
N ARG A 568 10.56 2.35 -12.48
CA ARG A 568 11.41 1.22 -12.90
C ARG A 568 10.53 0.14 -13.50
N PRO A 569 11.05 -0.71 -14.41
CA PRO A 569 10.34 -1.91 -14.83
C PRO A 569 9.82 -2.66 -13.61
N LEU A 570 8.56 -3.02 -13.65
CA LEU A 570 7.86 -3.73 -12.58
C LEU A 570 8.55 -5.08 -12.40
N ASP A 571 9.31 -5.20 -11.32
CA ASP A 571 9.89 -6.47 -10.92
C ASP A 571 8.74 -7.44 -10.63
N LYS A 572 8.85 -8.69 -11.08
CA LYS A 572 7.90 -9.76 -10.71
C LYS A 572 7.98 -10.08 -9.22
N GLY A 573 8.92 -9.44 -8.53
CA GLY A 573 9.21 -9.65 -7.13
C GLY A 573 10.12 -10.86 -6.96
N PRO A 574 10.68 -11.01 -5.77
CA PRO A 574 11.34 -12.25 -5.41
C PRO A 574 10.28 -13.36 -5.45
N LYS A 575 10.70 -14.55 -5.88
CA LYS A 575 9.85 -15.74 -5.86
C LYS A 575 10.56 -16.88 -5.17
N HIS A 576 9.76 -17.83 -4.72
CA HIS A 576 10.27 -19.07 -4.18
C HIS A 576 10.74 -20.00 -5.31
N TYR A 577 11.70 -20.88 -5.03
CA TYR A 577 12.29 -21.80 -6.00
C TYR A 577 12.24 -23.24 -5.48
N ILE A 578 11.58 -24.12 -6.24
CA ILE A 578 11.59 -25.56 -6.00
C ILE A 578 12.73 -26.16 -6.82
N PHE A 579 13.81 -26.56 -6.15
CA PHE A 579 14.96 -27.17 -6.81
C PHE A 579 14.67 -28.61 -7.22
N ASN A 580 14.99 -28.95 -8.47
CA ASN A 580 14.66 -30.24 -9.07
C ASN A 580 15.79 -31.29 -8.97
N ASP A 581 16.93 -30.94 -8.40
CA ASP A 581 18.17 -31.72 -8.38
C ASP A 581 18.74 -31.93 -6.96
N ILE A 582 17.93 -31.73 -5.91
CA ILE A 582 18.36 -31.82 -4.51
C ILE A 582 17.95 -33.12 -3.80
N SER A 583 17.21 -34.00 -4.47
CA SER A 583 16.74 -35.25 -3.86
C SER A 583 17.89 -36.19 -3.50
N GLY A 584 17.94 -36.61 -2.24
CA GLY A 584 19.01 -37.45 -1.69
C GLY A 584 20.34 -36.71 -1.43
N VAL A 585 20.36 -35.39 -1.60
CA VAL A 585 21.51 -34.54 -1.27
C VAL A 585 21.53 -34.31 0.24
N GLU A 586 22.73 -34.35 0.83
CA GLU A 586 22.87 -33.97 2.23
C GLU A 586 22.49 -32.50 2.43
N GLY A 587 21.59 -32.24 3.39
CA GLY A 587 21.02 -30.92 3.61
C GLY A 587 19.81 -30.59 2.71
N GLU A 588 19.16 -31.60 2.09
CA GLU A 588 18.01 -31.41 1.20
C GLU A 588 16.93 -30.50 1.78
N GLN A 589 16.58 -30.67 3.06
CA GLN A 589 15.54 -29.85 3.71
C GLN A 589 16.00 -28.39 3.89
N GLU A 590 17.24 -28.19 4.31
CA GLU A 590 17.85 -26.87 4.45
C GLU A 590 17.94 -26.15 3.10
N ILE A 591 18.37 -26.85 2.05
CA ILE A 591 18.47 -26.32 0.69
C ILE A 591 17.08 -25.99 0.13
N ALA A 592 16.09 -26.84 0.35
CA ALA A 592 14.70 -26.58 -0.03
C ALA A 592 14.17 -25.31 0.66
N ALA A 593 14.43 -25.14 1.96
CA ALA A 593 14.01 -23.95 2.70
C ALA A 593 14.67 -22.66 2.18
N LEU A 594 15.96 -22.71 1.80
CA LEU A 594 16.65 -21.59 1.17
C LEU A 594 16.05 -21.24 -0.20
N GLY A 595 15.65 -22.25 -0.98
CA GLY A 595 14.92 -22.07 -2.23
C GLY A 595 13.55 -21.42 -2.01
N ASP A 596 12.81 -21.88 -1.00
CA ASP A 596 11.52 -21.29 -0.62
C ASP A 596 11.65 -19.82 -0.18
N ALA A 597 12.82 -19.44 0.34
CA ALA A 597 13.17 -18.08 0.71
C ALA A 597 13.62 -17.19 -0.45
N GLY A 598 13.68 -17.71 -1.67
CA GLY A 598 14.16 -16.99 -2.85
C GLY A 598 15.68 -16.80 -2.88
N LEU A 599 16.44 -17.72 -2.28
CA LEU A 599 17.91 -17.71 -2.29
C LEU A 599 18.47 -18.73 -3.30
N PHE A 600 19.74 -18.56 -3.67
CA PHE A 600 20.46 -19.44 -4.62
C PHE A 600 19.80 -19.57 -6.00
N THR A 601 19.29 -18.46 -6.52
CA THR A 601 18.47 -18.40 -7.74
C THR A 601 19.27 -18.33 -9.04
N ASP A 602 20.61 -18.37 -8.97
CA ASP A 602 21.54 -18.11 -10.09
C ASP A 602 21.34 -19.06 -11.29
N TYR A 603 20.70 -20.21 -11.06
CA TYR A 603 20.43 -21.24 -12.06
C TYR A 603 18.94 -21.63 -12.15
N GLY A 604 18.04 -20.75 -11.70
CA GLY A 604 16.61 -21.02 -11.68
C GLY A 604 16.27 -22.21 -10.76
N ASN A 605 15.55 -23.22 -11.28
CA ASN A 605 15.09 -24.38 -10.51
C ASN A 605 16.14 -25.51 -10.39
N SER A 606 17.40 -25.30 -10.83
CA SER A 606 18.49 -26.27 -10.63
C SER A 606 19.46 -25.71 -9.60
N PHE A 607 19.65 -26.40 -8.48
CA PHE A 607 20.53 -25.93 -7.40
C PHE A 607 22.02 -26.21 -7.68
N LYS A 608 22.34 -27.24 -8.47
CA LYS A 608 23.72 -27.71 -8.74
C LYS A 608 24.48 -28.14 -7.47
N PRO A 609 24.00 -29.14 -6.71
CA PRO A 609 24.52 -29.45 -5.37
C PRO A 609 26.01 -29.81 -5.32
N ASN A 610 26.54 -30.43 -6.39
CA ASN A 610 27.92 -30.93 -6.44
C ASN A 610 28.94 -29.93 -6.99
N ASP A 611 28.50 -28.81 -7.57
CA ASP A 611 29.42 -27.79 -8.06
C ASP A 611 30.12 -27.09 -6.88
N LYS A 612 31.29 -26.49 -7.11
CA LYS A 612 31.98 -25.70 -6.08
C LYS A 612 31.23 -24.37 -5.86
N MET A 613 31.10 -23.96 -4.59
CA MET A 613 30.44 -22.71 -4.24
C MET A 613 31.30 -21.50 -4.66
N THR A 614 30.71 -20.57 -5.41
CA THR A 614 31.34 -19.28 -5.74
C THR A 614 31.09 -18.25 -4.64
N LEU A 615 32.01 -17.31 -4.49
CA LEU A 615 31.91 -16.24 -3.49
C LEU A 615 30.67 -15.36 -3.74
N GLY A 616 30.37 -15.05 -5.00
CA GLY A 616 29.22 -14.24 -5.41
C GLY A 616 27.90 -14.87 -4.98
N SER A 617 27.67 -16.16 -5.30
CA SER A 617 26.45 -16.87 -4.92
C SER A 617 26.27 -16.92 -3.40
N LEU A 618 27.34 -17.24 -2.65
CA LEU A 618 27.27 -17.32 -1.18
C LEU A 618 26.98 -15.95 -0.55
N LEU A 619 27.72 -14.90 -0.93
CA LEU A 619 27.53 -13.56 -0.39
C LEU A 619 26.16 -12.98 -0.75
N ARG A 620 25.65 -13.27 -1.95
CA ARG A 620 24.29 -12.87 -2.35
C ARG A 620 23.26 -13.54 -1.44
N ALA A 621 23.36 -14.85 -1.21
CA ALA A 621 22.46 -15.54 -0.29
C ALA A 621 22.55 -14.98 1.14
N MET A 622 23.76 -14.72 1.65
CA MET A 622 23.97 -14.09 2.97
C MET A 622 23.35 -12.69 3.04
N TYR A 623 23.55 -11.85 2.02
CA TYR A 623 23.01 -10.50 1.98
C TYR A 623 21.47 -10.50 1.95
N LEU A 624 20.89 -11.27 1.03
CA LEU A 624 19.44 -11.37 0.87
C LEU A 624 18.77 -11.99 2.11
N SER A 625 19.40 -12.96 2.77
CA SER A 625 18.88 -13.52 4.02
C SER A 625 18.84 -12.50 5.18
N ARG A 626 19.77 -11.53 5.19
CA ARG A 626 19.83 -10.49 6.24
C ARG A 626 18.95 -9.29 5.97
N TYR A 627 18.97 -8.79 4.73
CA TYR A 627 18.31 -7.54 4.34
C TYR A 627 17.00 -7.76 3.61
N GLY A 628 16.59 -9.01 3.40
CA GLY A 628 15.40 -9.39 2.67
C GLY A 628 15.66 -9.45 1.17
N VAL A 629 14.84 -10.24 0.48
CA VAL A 629 14.87 -10.40 -0.98
C VAL A 629 14.17 -9.24 -1.70
N MET A 630 13.13 -8.65 -1.09
CA MET A 630 12.39 -7.51 -1.65
C MET A 630 13.31 -6.32 -1.89
N GLY A 631 13.41 -5.86 -3.15
CA GLY A 631 14.21 -4.70 -3.54
C GLY A 631 15.73 -4.93 -3.65
N ASN A 632 16.21 -6.14 -3.35
CA ASN A 632 17.64 -6.48 -3.36
C ASN A 632 18.00 -7.56 -4.40
N THR A 633 17.02 -8.23 -5.01
CA THR A 633 17.21 -9.27 -6.05
C THR A 633 17.98 -8.75 -7.27
N SER A 634 17.78 -7.49 -7.64
CA SER A 634 18.39 -6.86 -8.82
C SER A 634 19.83 -6.37 -8.61
N LEU A 635 20.40 -6.49 -7.40
CA LEU A 635 21.76 -6.04 -7.12
C LEU A 635 22.78 -6.81 -7.98
N SER A 636 23.76 -6.11 -8.54
CA SER A 636 24.85 -6.76 -9.27
C SER A 636 25.80 -7.50 -8.31
N ASP A 637 26.62 -8.42 -8.82
CA ASP A 637 27.64 -9.08 -8.01
C ASP A 637 28.65 -8.09 -7.41
N MET A 638 28.91 -6.99 -8.11
CA MET A 638 29.79 -5.92 -7.64
C MET A 638 29.16 -5.16 -6.46
N ASP A 639 27.85 -4.90 -6.51
CA ASP A 639 27.11 -4.29 -5.40
C ASP A 639 27.13 -5.22 -4.18
N ILE A 640 26.86 -6.51 -4.36
CA ILE A 640 26.90 -7.51 -3.29
C ILE A 640 28.29 -7.59 -2.64
N LEU A 641 29.36 -7.60 -3.43
CA LEU A 641 30.74 -7.58 -2.91
C LEU A 641 31.04 -6.31 -2.13
N THR A 642 30.59 -5.15 -2.63
CA THR A 642 30.78 -3.85 -1.98
C THR A 642 30.07 -3.85 -0.63
N GLN A 643 28.82 -4.28 -0.61
CA GLN A 643 28.03 -4.42 0.62
C GLN A 643 28.68 -5.39 1.60
N ALA A 644 29.14 -6.56 1.16
CA ALA A 644 29.80 -7.53 2.03
C ALA A 644 31.09 -6.97 2.67
N LYS A 645 31.83 -6.10 1.97
CA LYS A 645 33.01 -5.39 2.52
C LYS A 645 32.61 -4.32 3.52
N GLU A 646 31.60 -3.50 3.21
CA GLU A 646 31.06 -2.47 4.10
C GLU A 646 30.53 -3.06 5.42
N GLN A 647 29.87 -4.22 5.35
CA GLN A 647 29.41 -4.97 6.53
C GLN A 647 30.53 -5.71 7.27
N GLY A 648 31.75 -5.71 6.75
CA GLY A 648 32.92 -6.37 7.34
C GLY A 648 32.92 -7.90 7.22
N TRP A 649 32.08 -8.48 6.35
CA TRP A 649 32.01 -9.93 6.12
C TRP A 649 33.19 -10.41 5.28
N LEU A 650 33.48 -9.67 4.20
CA LEU A 650 34.60 -9.94 3.30
C LEU A 650 35.76 -8.97 3.60
N LYS A 651 36.92 -9.49 3.99
CA LYS A 651 38.16 -8.71 4.20
C LYS A 651 39.23 -9.02 3.15
N GLU A 652 39.08 -10.15 2.50
CA GLU A 652 39.98 -10.69 1.50
C GLU A 652 39.78 -9.97 0.15
N ASN A 653 40.85 -9.87 -0.65
CA ASN A 653 40.80 -9.28 -1.98
C ASN A 653 40.42 -10.35 -3.03
N LEU A 654 39.14 -10.73 -3.04
CA LEU A 654 38.58 -11.77 -3.92
C LEU A 654 37.54 -11.20 -4.89
N GLN A 655 37.29 -11.91 -5.98
CA GLN A 655 36.28 -11.64 -7.00
C GLN A 655 35.06 -12.56 -6.82
N SER A 656 33.91 -12.19 -7.39
CA SER A 656 32.66 -12.96 -7.21
C SER A 656 32.74 -14.38 -7.76
N GLY A 657 33.53 -14.60 -8.81
CA GLY A 657 33.74 -15.91 -9.43
C GLY A 657 34.72 -16.82 -8.69
N ASP A 658 35.43 -16.34 -7.67
CA ASP A 658 36.37 -17.16 -6.89
C ASP A 658 35.61 -18.22 -6.09
N TYR A 659 36.22 -19.40 -5.92
CA TYR A 659 35.62 -20.47 -5.13
C TYR A 659 35.85 -20.25 -3.63
N VAL A 660 34.85 -20.62 -2.82
CA VAL A 660 34.92 -20.53 -1.37
C VAL A 660 35.64 -21.75 -0.81
N SER A 661 36.81 -21.56 -0.21
CA SER A 661 37.48 -22.62 0.56
C SER A 661 36.78 -22.84 1.90
N ARG A 662 36.96 -24.02 2.51
CA ARG A 662 36.35 -24.31 3.82
C ARG A 662 36.83 -23.39 4.93
N GLU A 663 38.10 -22.97 4.90
CA GLU A 663 38.61 -21.94 5.81
C GLU A 663 37.92 -20.58 5.61
N LEU A 664 37.73 -20.17 4.35
CA LEU A 664 37.03 -18.93 4.03
C LEU A 664 35.56 -18.98 4.44
N LEU A 665 34.89 -20.12 4.29
CA LEU A 665 33.52 -20.34 4.74
C LEU A 665 33.37 -20.03 6.24
N CYS A 666 34.25 -20.59 7.08
CA CYS A 666 34.27 -20.31 8.53
C CYS A 666 34.47 -18.81 8.83
N LYS A 667 35.39 -18.16 8.11
CA LYS A 667 35.65 -16.72 8.25
C LYS A 667 34.42 -15.89 7.90
N LEU A 668 33.77 -16.18 6.77
CA LEU A 668 32.58 -15.47 6.29
C LEU A 668 31.41 -15.61 7.27
N PHE A 669 31.09 -16.82 7.73
CA PHE A 669 29.95 -17.04 8.62
C PHE A 669 30.13 -16.41 10.01
N LEU A 670 31.32 -16.49 10.62
CA LEU A 670 31.49 -15.84 11.93
C LEU A 670 31.52 -14.32 11.84
N ARG A 671 31.97 -13.73 10.73
CA ARG A 671 31.85 -12.28 10.52
C ARG A 671 30.40 -11.88 10.25
N TYR A 672 29.68 -12.67 9.47
CA TYR A 672 28.24 -12.49 9.24
C TYR A 672 27.44 -12.52 10.54
N LEU A 673 27.75 -13.47 11.42
CA LEU A 673 27.18 -13.59 12.77
C LEU A 673 27.74 -12.59 13.79
N GLN A 674 28.70 -11.74 13.40
CA GLN A 674 29.37 -10.77 14.26
C GLN A 674 30.11 -11.38 15.47
N LEU A 675 30.55 -12.64 15.34
CA LEU A 675 31.36 -13.36 16.34
C LEU A 675 32.86 -13.27 16.09
N ASN A 676 33.28 -12.57 15.04
CA ASN A 676 34.68 -12.52 14.62
C ASN A 676 35.63 -12.00 15.71
N LYS A 677 35.14 -11.15 16.63
CA LYS A 677 35.94 -10.68 17.78
C LYS A 677 36.39 -11.80 18.70
N PHE A 678 35.56 -12.82 18.89
CA PHE A 678 35.94 -14.01 19.65
C PHE A 678 36.96 -14.82 18.85
N ALA A 679 36.68 -15.08 17.57
CA ALA A 679 37.55 -15.85 16.69
C ALA A 679 38.97 -15.25 16.53
N GLU A 680 39.12 -13.94 16.71
CA GLU A 680 40.38 -13.21 16.63
C GLU A 680 41.27 -13.37 17.87
N PHE A 681 40.79 -13.99 18.97
CA PHE A 681 41.61 -14.29 20.13
C PHE A 681 42.74 -15.27 19.81
N LYS A 682 43.93 -14.98 20.33
CA LYS A 682 45.14 -15.79 20.07
C LYS A 682 45.40 -16.77 21.20
N ASN A 683 45.96 -17.92 20.87
CA ASN A 683 46.49 -18.92 21.81
C ASN A 683 45.46 -19.59 22.74
N ILE A 684 44.16 -19.52 22.43
CA ILE A 684 43.10 -20.17 23.23
C ILE A 684 42.36 -21.28 22.47
N TYR A 685 42.59 -21.40 21.15
CA TYR A 685 41.84 -22.30 20.28
C TYR A 685 42.64 -23.56 19.96
N GLN A 686 41.92 -24.68 19.91
CA GLN A 686 42.41 -25.98 19.50
C GLN A 686 41.33 -26.67 18.65
N VAL A 687 41.76 -27.48 17.68
CA VAL A 687 40.89 -28.29 16.83
C VAL A 687 41.45 -29.70 16.73
N ASN A 688 40.57 -30.69 16.61
CA ASN A 688 40.93 -32.12 16.65
C ASN A 688 40.88 -32.76 15.26
N TYR A 689 41.52 -32.13 14.27
CA TYR A 689 41.65 -32.66 12.90
C TYR A 689 43.09 -33.12 12.64
N GLN A 690 43.28 -34.16 11.82
CA GLN A 690 44.61 -34.68 11.50
C GLN A 690 45.45 -33.70 10.69
N ASP A 691 44.79 -32.85 9.89
CA ASP A 691 45.36 -31.79 9.07
C ASP A 691 45.23 -30.40 9.73
N ALA A 692 45.11 -30.34 11.06
CA ALA A 692 45.02 -29.08 11.78
C ALA A 692 46.23 -28.15 11.55
N ALA A 693 47.39 -28.72 11.19
CA ALA A 693 48.60 -27.97 10.85
C ALA A 693 48.48 -27.18 9.53
N ASP A 694 47.55 -27.55 8.65
CA ASP A 694 47.32 -26.90 7.36
C ASP A 694 46.37 -25.69 7.46
N ILE A 695 45.76 -25.47 8.64
CA ILE A 695 44.88 -24.33 8.91
C ILE A 695 45.72 -23.07 9.13
N SER A 696 45.35 -21.99 8.45
CA SER A 696 46.07 -20.72 8.60
C SER A 696 46.01 -20.22 10.05
N PRO A 697 47.10 -19.69 10.64
CA PRO A 697 47.11 -19.26 12.04
C PRO A 697 46.04 -18.21 12.41
N ASP A 698 45.71 -17.32 11.47
CA ASP A 698 44.66 -16.30 11.62
C ASP A 698 43.23 -16.86 11.46
N ALA A 699 43.10 -18.10 10.98
CA ALA A 699 41.83 -18.80 10.80
C ALA A 699 41.51 -19.79 11.92
N LEU A 700 42.50 -20.20 12.71
CA LEU A 700 42.33 -21.25 13.72
C LEU A 700 41.14 -20.99 14.66
N GLY A 701 40.98 -19.76 15.15
CA GLY A 701 39.83 -19.41 15.99
C GLY A 701 38.49 -19.39 15.26
N TYR A 702 38.49 -19.03 13.97
CA TYR A 702 37.29 -19.11 13.14
C TYR A 702 36.86 -20.55 12.92
N VAL A 703 37.80 -21.44 12.57
CA VAL A 703 37.54 -22.87 12.37
C VAL A 703 37.08 -23.53 13.67
N ALA A 704 37.77 -23.27 14.78
CA ALA A 704 37.42 -23.83 16.09
C ALA A 704 36.00 -23.47 16.51
N LEU A 705 35.63 -22.18 16.43
CA LEU A 705 34.30 -21.73 16.81
C LEU A 705 33.22 -22.21 15.83
N ALA A 706 33.43 -22.10 14.52
CA ALA A 706 32.42 -22.50 13.52
C ALA A 706 32.10 -24.00 13.58
N THR A 707 33.11 -24.85 13.81
CA THR A 707 32.92 -26.30 13.89
C THR A 707 32.40 -26.75 15.26
N SER A 708 32.88 -26.18 16.37
CA SER A 708 32.40 -26.54 17.72
C SER A 708 30.96 -26.12 18.00
N THR A 709 30.50 -25.05 17.36
CA THR A 709 29.11 -24.58 17.43
C THR A 709 28.18 -25.34 16.48
N GLY A 710 28.73 -26.17 15.57
CA GLY A 710 27.97 -26.90 14.57
C GLY A 710 27.49 -26.05 13.39
N ILE A 711 27.96 -24.80 13.25
CA ILE A 711 27.64 -23.94 12.10
C ILE A 711 28.22 -24.54 10.82
N VAL A 712 29.50 -24.95 10.87
CA VAL A 712 30.17 -25.67 9.78
C VAL A 712 30.35 -27.12 10.20
N ASN A 713 29.68 -28.03 9.50
CA ASN A 713 29.74 -29.44 9.83
C ASN A 713 30.76 -30.18 8.94
N VAL A 714 31.77 -30.79 9.56
CA VAL A 714 32.82 -31.53 8.85
C VAL A 714 32.74 -33.00 9.21
N LYS A 715 32.56 -33.85 8.19
CA LYS A 715 32.57 -35.31 8.36
C LYS A 715 33.98 -35.86 8.23
N GLY A 716 34.38 -36.70 9.17
CA GLY A 716 35.66 -37.40 9.16
C GLY A 716 36.71 -36.75 10.06
N GLN A 717 37.97 -37.12 9.87
CA GLN A 717 39.08 -36.69 10.71
C GLN A 717 39.92 -35.56 10.10
N ASN A 718 39.62 -35.14 8.87
CA ASN A 718 40.32 -34.07 8.15
C ASN A 718 39.38 -32.89 7.92
N PHE A 719 39.90 -31.68 8.08
CA PHE A 719 39.20 -30.42 7.82
C PHE A 719 39.32 -29.97 6.37
N ALA A 720 40.43 -30.27 5.69
CA ALA A 720 40.76 -29.84 4.33
C ALA A 720 40.60 -28.32 4.12
N PRO A 721 41.40 -27.48 4.81
CA PRO A 721 41.17 -26.02 4.91
C PRO A 721 41.17 -25.27 3.57
N SER A 722 41.98 -25.71 2.61
CA SER A 722 42.15 -25.08 1.30
C SER A 722 41.16 -25.59 0.25
N GLU A 723 40.42 -26.66 0.54
CA GLU A 723 39.51 -27.26 -0.44
C GLU A 723 38.27 -26.39 -0.62
N GLY A 724 37.85 -26.18 -1.87
CA GLY A 724 36.59 -25.53 -2.19
C GLY A 724 35.41 -26.35 -1.66
N VAL A 725 34.45 -25.73 -0.99
CA VAL A 725 33.24 -26.42 -0.52
C VAL A 725 32.25 -26.62 -1.67
N SER A 726 31.44 -27.67 -1.59
CA SER A 726 30.34 -27.87 -2.55
C SER A 726 29.22 -26.87 -2.30
N ARG A 727 28.34 -26.67 -3.29
CA ARG A 727 27.17 -25.81 -3.13
C ARG A 727 26.23 -26.32 -2.04
N ALA A 728 26.00 -27.63 -1.99
CA ALA A 728 25.18 -28.26 -0.95
C ALA A 728 25.75 -28.05 0.46
N GLU A 729 27.05 -28.29 0.65
CA GLU A 729 27.74 -28.08 1.93
C GLU A 729 27.60 -26.63 2.40
N ALA A 730 27.96 -25.67 1.55
CA ALA A 730 27.91 -24.25 1.91
C ALA A 730 26.49 -23.74 2.18
N ALA A 731 25.49 -24.21 1.44
CA ALA A 731 24.09 -23.83 1.66
C ALA A 731 23.55 -24.41 2.97
N ALA A 732 23.81 -25.69 3.25
CA ALA A 732 23.40 -26.30 4.51
C ALA A 732 24.07 -25.63 5.72
N ASP A 733 25.34 -25.26 5.62
CA ASP A 733 26.04 -24.52 6.68
C ASP A 733 25.55 -23.07 6.81
N LEU A 734 25.22 -22.40 5.70
CA LEU A 734 24.56 -21.08 5.75
C LEU A 734 23.23 -21.17 6.48
N PHE A 735 22.43 -22.20 6.19
CA PHE A 735 21.17 -22.43 6.88
C PHE A 735 21.37 -22.56 8.39
N ARG A 736 22.35 -23.38 8.82
CA ARG A 736 22.73 -23.52 10.24
C ARG A 736 23.16 -22.19 10.84
N ALA A 737 23.98 -21.41 10.14
CA ALA A 737 24.39 -20.08 10.58
C ALA A 737 23.18 -19.17 10.83
N LEU A 738 22.20 -19.15 9.91
CA LEU A 738 20.98 -18.35 10.06
C LEU A 738 20.18 -18.77 11.31
N THR A 739 20.05 -20.07 11.56
CA THR A 739 19.35 -20.57 12.75
C THR A 739 20.13 -20.39 14.05
N TRP A 740 21.46 -20.33 14.00
CA TRP A 740 22.32 -20.19 15.17
C TRP A 740 22.27 -18.79 15.79
N ARG A 741 21.94 -17.76 15.01
CA ARG A 741 21.86 -16.36 15.45
C ARG A 741 20.76 -16.12 16.51
N ASN A 742 19.90 -17.11 16.76
CA ASN A 742 18.69 -16.96 17.55
C ASN A 742 18.79 -17.56 18.94
#